data_AF-A0A381R1S9-F1
#
_entry.id   AF-A0A381R1S9-F1
#
_cell.length_a   1.000
_cell.length_b   1.000
_cell.length_c   1.000
_cell.angle_alpha   90.00
_cell.angle_beta   90.00
_cell.angle_gamma   90.00
#
_symmetry.space_group_name_H-M   'P 1'
#
loop_
_entity.id
_entity.type
_entity.pdbx_description
1 polymer ?
#
loop_
_entity_poly.entity_id
_entity_poly.type
_entity_poly.pdbx_seq_one_letter_code
_entity_poly.pdbx_strand_id
1 'polypeptide(L)'
;MINHLGDLISFKKSQGFDVYIETLSNIGSTAEEIKQLIENTLLEDPMLEYVLLIGDVDGVAAMPSFYYGPENDVTDQKFTHILGEDFYPDIFIGRFSIDSISELVVMIRKTINYHRQPLATDSDWLDKALVVAGNYSNTVPIPITPKWTSYWVRDLLYDNGYTSVDTVFYPPLQQGASLIQNYIDNGVGIVNYRGWGDANGWHYPEFHVGDVVALNNGWMTPVFTSFVCNSNDFANNVDPCLGEALVRAGTPSNPKGGIAIVGPSDLHTSTKFNNVINAYMFDAMFDNNIVELGPALNAGLMGLIREFPNLDGVEEAQEFYFHVYNIIGDPSVSMYLTRPNEFSIIAEDCFNNDGFVELSVFDIEENPIHDAVISLMVNDSILFKGKSDINGKVHASINLDNISIIDIYANKNGFVQGKIELEVSEDQSDLVLVGYELGQLNDNLLEIGEIAHIYPIFKNKGTSTILSINGYVNIPLVQNCQIISSNFEIPDLDPGQSTLSVTPIVVRPNSANKENILLNIDIDTQDWNYDLAIPIKPLILITDLNGDELFNNTISELSLLIKNYSNTELDSVFVELISLDDSLSILMNSREYFSISPYSNTEINNINHEFMIGNVSPGSALSYQLSIKKDTIIVHSEQKDFRPSFNDNQPIAPTWYGYWAYDNLDTNFMQSPLFDWVELDPMYGGSGASEYKLDDDDHIIVQLPFEFKYFNRTYNELTINSNGWASFIPCDIDYFYNYTIPMALGPKAVLAPFWDDLEVINEDSIRVYTKYEQNNGRYIIEWSRALNGFDEVTEETFAIYLYNQESITTESGDGVIEFHYLDISDIDADKNFSTIGIEDHTKNEG
;
A
#
# COMPACT_ATOMS: atom_id res chain seq x y z
N MET A 1 -8.60 0.75 33.03
CA MET A 1 -8.15 0.51 31.64
C MET A 1 -6.68 0.87 31.47
N ILE A 2 -6.27 2.13 31.70
CA ILE A 2 -4.87 2.62 31.51
C ILE A 2 -3.79 1.71 32.11
N ASN A 3 -3.96 1.21 33.33
CA ASN A 3 -2.99 0.32 33.99
C ASN A 3 -2.74 -1.02 33.26
N HIS A 4 -3.57 -1.37 32.27
CA HIS A 4 -3.45 -2.59 31.45
C HIS A 4 -2.91 -2.32 30.05
N LEU A 5 -2.59 -1.06 29.71
CA LEU A 5 -2.06 -0.68 28.41
C LEU A 5 -0.53 -0.77 28.32
N GLY A 6 0.17 -0.94 29.46
CA GLY A 6 1.64 -0.96 29.52
C GLY A 6 2.29 -1.89 28.48
N ASP A 7 1.79 -3.13 28.39
CA ASP A 7 2.29 -4.11 27.43
C ASP A 7 2.05 -3.68 25.96
N LEU A 8 0.88 -3.08 25.67
CA LEU A 8 0.56 -2.57 24.33
C LEU A 8 1.45 -1.39 23.95
N ILE A 9 1.65 -0.45 24.88
CA ILE A 9 2.49 0.74 24.67
C ILE A 9 3.95 0.33 24.45
N SER A 10 4.49 -0.55 25.31
CA SER A 10 5.84 -1.08 25.15
C SER A 10 5.98 -1.84 23.83
N PHE A 11 4.97 -2.63 23.45
CA PHE A 11 4.95 -3.31 22.15
C PHE A 11 4.96 -2.32 20.97
N LYS A 12 4.10 -1.30 20.95
CA LYS A 12 4.09 -0.29 19.88
C LYS A 12 5.41 0.48 19.81
N LYS A 13 6.00 0.83 20.96
CA LYS A 13 7.35 1.42 21.02
C LYS A 13 8.44 0.49 20.50
N SER A 14 8.32 -0.82 20.74
CA SER A 14 9.22 -1.83 20.19
C SER A 14 9.11 -1.95 18.66
N GLN A 15 7.98 -1.52 18.08
CA GLN A 15 7.79 -1.38 16.63
C GLN A 15 8.29 -0.04 16.07
N GLY A 16 8.77 0.88 16.92
CA GLY A 16 9.28 2.20 16.51
C GLY A 16 8.25 3.34 16.55
N PHE A 17 7.00 3.07 16.92
CA PHE A 17 5.97 4.10 17.03
C PHE A 17 6.24 5.07 18.19
N ASP A 18 6.01 6.35 17.94
CA ASP A 18 5.76 7.31 19.00
C ASP A 18 4.32 7.13 19.50
N VAL A 19 4.15 6.94 20.80
CA VAL A 19 2.86 6.57 21.37
C VAL A 19 2.40 7.65 22.34
N TYR A 20 1.33 8.34 21.96
CA TYR A 20 0.61 9.31 22.78
C TYR A 20 -0.65 8.67 23.35
N ILE A 21 -0.99 9.01 24.59
CA ILE A 21 -2.16 8.44 25.28
C ILE A 21 -2.96 9.57 25.87
N GLU A 22 -4.20 9.69 25.43
CA GLU A 22 -5.16 10.61 26.01
C GLU A 22 -6.39 9.88 26.55
N THR A 23 -7.02 10.51 27.52
CA THR A 23 -8.15 9.91 28.25
C THR A 23 -9.37 10.79 28.10
N LEU A 24 -10.57 10.20 28.06
CA LEU A 24 -11.82 10.98 28.04
C LEU A 24 -11.95 11.93 29.24
N SER A 25 -11.32 11.62 30.38
CA SER A 25 -11.27 12.55 31.51
C SER A 25 -10.48 13.84 31.24
N ASN A 26 -9.55 13.81 30.29
CA ASN A 26 -8.76 14.97 29.87
C ASN A 26 -9.39 15.68 28.67
N ILE A 27 -9.87 14.91 27.69
CA ILE A 27 -10.37 15.41 26.40
C ILE A 27 -11.78 15.98 26.56
N GLY A 28 -12.65 15.22 27.22
CA GLY A 28 -14.09 15.37 27.11
C GLY A 28 -14.77 14.03 26.81
N SER A 29 -16.09 14.06 26.66
CA SER A 29 -16.94 12.87 26.50
C SER A 29 -17.81 12.88 25.25
N THR A 30 -17.58 13.79 24.31
CA THR A 30 -18.25 13.80 23.00
C THR A 30 -17.31 13.43 21.86
N ALA A 31 -17.86 12.96 20.73
CA ALA A 31 -17.08 12.64 19.54
C ALA A 31 -16.42 13.89 18.95
N GLU A 32 -17.07 15.06 19.02
CA GLU A 32 -16.50 16.32 18.54
C GLU A 32 -15.26 16.74 19.33
N GLU A 33 -15.24 16.53 20.65
CA GLU A 33 -14.08 16.84 21.50
C GLU A 33 -12.88 15.94 21.16
N ILE A 34 -13.13 14.65 20.87
CA ILE A 34 -12.12 13.70 20.42
C ILE A 34 -11.60 14.08 19.03
N LYS A 35 -12.49 14.39 18.08
CA LYS A 35 -12.09 14.83 16.73
C LYS A 35 -11.22 16.09 16.79
N GLN A 36 -11.58 17.06 17.64
CA GLN A 36 -10.79 18.29 17.80
C GLN A 36 -9.39 18.02 18.35
N LEU A 37 -9.24 17.07 19.28
CA LEU A 37 -7.92 16.66 19.78
C LEU A 37 -7.06 16.07 18.65
N ILE A 38 -7.65 15.17 17.86
CA ILE A 38 -6.99 14.52 16.73
C ILE A 38 -6.55 15.58 15.71
N GLU A 39 -7.45 16.49 15.32
CA GLU A 39 -7.15 17.61 14.43
C GLU A 39 -6.00 18.47 14.96
N ASN A 40 -6.05 18.88 16.23
CA ASN A 40 -4.97 19.67 16.82
C ASN A 40 -3.64 18.92 16.83
N THR A 41 -3.66 17.61 17.07
CA THR A 41 -2.47 16.76 17.07
C THR A 41 -1.89 16.65 15.66
N LEU A 42 -2.73 16.41 14.64
CA LEU A 42 -2.30 16.34 13.24
C LEU A 42 -1.74 17.68 12.74
N LEU A 43 -2.33 18.81 13.15
CA LEU A 43 -1.84 20.14 12.79
C LEU A 43 -0.51 20.49 13.49
N GLU A 44 -0.26 19.95 14.68
CA GLU A 44 1.01 20.10 15.39
C GLU A 44 2.08 19.14 14.86
N ASP A 45 1.69 17.91 14.53
CA ASP A 45 2.51 16.86 13.97
C ASP A 45 1.81 16.16 12.79
N PRO A 46 2.06 16.61 11.55
CA PRO A 46 1.52 16.00 10.33
C PRO A 46 1.95 14.55 10.08
N MET A 47 2.79 13.97 10.95
CA MET A 47 3.16 12.54 10.92
C MET A 47 2.27 11.67 11.84
N LEU A 48 1.16 12.19 12.36
CA LEU A 48 0.15 11.35 13.00
C LEU A 48 -0.48 10.40 11.97
N GLU A 49 -0.06 9.13 11.97
CA GLU A 49 -0.55 8.13 11.00
C GLU A 49 -1.75 7.33 11.51
N TYR A 50 -1.80 7.03 12.81
CA TYR A 50 -2.73 6.04 13.38
C TYR A 50 -3.44 6.54 14.63
N VAL A 51 -4.74 6.25 14.72
CA VAL A 51 -5.56 6.41 15.93
C VAL A 51 -6.19 5.07 16.30
N LEU A 52 -6.01 4.65 17.56
CA LEU A 52 -6.69 3.48 18.13
C LEU A 52 -7.63 3.91 19.25
N LEU A 53 -8.93 3.78 19.01
CA LEU A 53 -9.95 4.00 20.03
C LEU A 53 -10.07 2.76 20.93
N ILE A 54 -10.16 2.94 22.24
CA ILE A 54 -10.28 1.83 23.21
C ILE A 54 -11.56 2.01 24.02
N GLY A 55 -12.55 1.17 23.74
CA GLY A 55 -13.89 1.25 24.29
C GLY A 55 -14.96 0.92 23.25
N ASP A 56 -16.09 0.39 23.71
CA ASP A 56 -17.32 0.28 22.92
C ASP A 56 -18.10 1.61 22.93
N VAL A 57 -19.15 1.78 22.12
CA VAL A 57 -20.02 2.97 22.15
C VAL A 57 -20.88 3.04 23.42
N ASP A 58 -21.05 1.92 24.13
CA ASP A 58 -21.75 1.85 25.39
C ASP A 58 -20.97 1.09 26.49
N GLY A 59 -21.68 0.49 27.44
CA GLY A 59 -21.05 -0.31 28.48
C GLY A 59 -20.18 0.47 29.49
N VAL A 60 -19.27 -0.28 30.12
CA VAL A 60 -18.39 0.24 31.20
C VAL A 60 -17.18 0.99 30.64
N ALA A 61 -16.90 0.83 29.35
CA ALA A 61 -15.81 1.45 28.63
C ALA A 61 -16.30 2.35 27.49
N ALA A 62 -17.45 3.00 27.66
CA ALA A 62 -18.07 3.85 26.65
C ALA A 62 -17.10 4.88 26.04
N MET A 63 -16.98 4.84 24.73
CA MET A 63 -16.12 5.62 23.85
C MET A 63 -16.98 6.14 22.68
N PRO A 64 -17.27 7.45 22.63
CA PRO A 64 -18.11 8.05 21.60
C PRO A 64 -17.69 7.72 20.17
N SER A 65 -18.66 7.77 19.25
CA SER A 65 -18.47 7.62 17.81
C SER A 65 -19.42 8.57 17.07
N PHE A 66 -19.24 8.70 15.76
CA PHE A 66 -20.15 9.44 14.90
C PHE A 66 -21.16 8.51 14.23
N TYR A 67 -22.11 9.11 13.52
CA TYR A 67 -23.08 8.40 12.71
C TYR A 67 -23.18 9.05 11.32
N TYR A 68 -23.50 8.27 10.29
CA TYR A 68 -23.60 8.73 8.91
C TYR A 68 -24.80 8.09 8.19
N GLY A 69 -25.26 8.73 7.12
CA GLY A 69 -26.30 8.21 6.25
C GLY A 69 -27.71 8.18 6.84
N PRO A 70 -28.70 7.79 6.03
CA PRO A 70 -30.12 7.78 6.40
C PRO A 70 -30.46 6.73 7.47
N GLU A 71 -29.72 5.63 7.53
CA GLU A 71 -29.90 4.55 8.51
C GLU A 71 -29.18 4.85 9.84
N ASN A 72 -28.46 5.98 9.92
CA ASN A 72 -27.69 6.40 11.09
C ASN A 72 -26.67 5.31 11.48
N ASP A 73 -25.85 4.91 10.51
CA ASP A 73 -24.81 3.90 10.64
C ASP A 73 -23.67 4.45 11.49
N VAL A 74 -23.21 3.68 12.47
CA VAL A 74 -22.09 4.11 13.33
C VAL A 74 -20.79 4.16 12.54
N THR A 75 -19.95 5.17 12.78
CA THR A 75 -18.71 5.36 12.04
C THR A 75 -17.64 6.06 12.86
N ASP A 76 -16.45 5.47 12.87
CA ASP A 76 -15.24 6.12 13.36
C ASP A 76 -14.50 6.89 12.25
N GLN A 77 -14.85 6.71 10.97
CA GLN A 77 -14.17 7.35 9.85
C GLN A 77 -14.32 8.88 9.87
N LYS A 78 -15.41 9.40 10.43
CA LYS A 78 -15.56 10.85 10.60
C LYS A 78 -14.52 11.51 11.51
N PHE A 79 -13.81 10.75 12.35
CA PHE A 79 -12.66 11.27 13.11
C PHE A 79 -11.47 11.60 12.22
N THR A 80 -11.37 11.00 11.03
CA THR A 80 -10.18 11.06 10.17
C THR A 80 -10.31 12.05 9.02
N HIS A 81 -11.51 12.51 8.69
CA HIS A 81 -11.74 13.53 7.64
C HIS A 81 -11.52 14.93 8.23
N ILE A 82 -10.32 15.49 8.11
CA ILE A 82 -9.85 16.70 8.80
C ILE A 82 -9.44 17.78 7.80
N LEU A 83 -8.62 17.44 6.81
CA LEU A 83 -8.10 18.36 5.78
C LEU A 83 -8.94 18.22 4.50
N GLY A 84 -8.74 19.13 3.54
CA GLY A 84 -9.30 19.01 2.19
C GLY A 84 -10.79 19.31 2.00
N GLU A 85 -11.60 19.32 3.08
CA GLU A 85 -13.07 19.36 2.99
C GLU A 85 -13.64 18.19 2.14
N ASP A 86 -13.07 17.01 2.28
CA ASP A 86 -13.42 15.80 1.54
C ASP A 86 -13.70 14.60 2.49
N PHE A 87 -13.89 13.41 1.90
CA PHE A 87 -14.12 12.16 2.64
C PHE A 87 -12.90 11.23 2.65
N TYR A 88 -11.73 11.75 2.29
CA TYR A 88 -10.49 10.99 2.35
C TYR A 88 -9.97 10.97 3.79
N PRO A 89 -9.60 9.81 4.33
CA PRO A 89 -9.04 9.76 5.68
C PRO A 89 -7.62 10.36 5.68
N ASP A 90 -7.39 11.38 6.50
CA ASP A 90 -6.06 11.97 6.71
C ASP A 90 -5.18 11.09 7.62
N ILE A 91 -5.81 10.22 8.39
CA ILE A 91 -5.19 9.29 9.34
C ILE A 91 -5.94 7.96 9.31
N PHE A 92 -5.27 6.86 9.65
CA PHE A 92 -5.91 5.55 9.74
C PHE A 92 -6.47 5.31 11.15
N ILE A 93 -7.70 4.81 11.24
CA ILE A 93 -8.38 4.58 12.52
C ILE A 93 -8.87 3.15 12.68
N GLY A 94 -8.84 2.67 13.92
CA GLY A 94 -9.47 1.42 14.32
C GLY A 94 -9.90 1.45 15.78
N ARG A 95 -10.67 0.44 16.20
CA ARG A 95 -11.26 0.37 17.54
C ARG A 95 -11.03 -0.97 18.21
N PHE A 96 -10.47 -0.95 19.42
CA PHE A 96 -10.62 -2.03 20.40
C PHE A 96 -11.97 -1.88 21.11
N SER A 97 -13.02 -2.42 20.48
CA SER A 97 -14.38 -2.39 21.03
C SER A 97 -14.51 -3.43 22.14
N ILE A 98 -14.72 -2.98 23.37
CA ILE A 98 -14.63 -3.80 24.59
C ILE A 98 -15.64 -3.34 25.65
N ASP A 99 -16.20 -4.29 26.40
CA ASP A 99 -17.06 -4.02 27.56
C ASP A 99 -16.39 -4.30 28.90
N SER A 100 -15.23 -4.96 28.85
CA SER A 100 -14.51 -5.39 30.03
C SER A 100 -13.00 -5.30 29.88
N ILE A 101 -12.32 -5.17 31.03
CA ILE A 101 -10.86 -5.22 31.08
C ILE A 101 -10.34 -6.59 30.62
N SER A 102 -11.11 -7.67 30.80
CA SER A 102 -10.69 -9.00 30.35
C SER A 102 -10.58 -9.07 28.83
N GLU A 103 -11.55 -8.49 28.11
CA GLU A 103 -11.53 -8.44 26.64
C GLU A 103 -10.38 -7.57 26.14
N LEU A 104 -10.13 -6.42 26.78
CA LEU A 104 -8.97 -5.58 26.46
C LEU A 104 -7.66 -6.37 26.53
N VAL A 105 -7.45 -7.12 27.61
CA VAL A 105 -6.24 -7.93 27.79
C VAL A 105 -6.17 -9.07 26.78
N VAL A 106 -7.31 -9.64 26.38
CA VAL A 106 -7.38 -10.67 25.32
C VAL A 106 -6.93 -10.09 23.98
N MET A 107 -7.50 -8.95 23.57
CA MET A 107 -7.16 -8.29 22.30
C MET A 107 -5.69 -7.89 22.26
N ILE A 108 -5.18 -7.22 23.31
CA ILE A 108 -3.76 -6.83 23.42
C ILE A 108 -2.85 -8.05 23.27
N ARG A 109 -3.13 -9.16 23.98
CA ARG A 109 -2.29 -10.35 23.92
C ARG A 109 -2.30 -11.02 22.56
N LYS A 110 -3.46 -11.09 21.90
CA LYS A 110 -3.56 -11.64 20.54
C LYS A 110 -2.73 -10.80 19.57
N THR A 111 -2.88 -9.47 19.59
CA THR A 111 -2.11 -8.56 18.73
C THR A 111 -0.60 -8.67 18.94
N ILE A 112 -0.13 -8.72 20.20
CA ILE A 112 1.29 -8.88 20.53
C ILE A 112 1.81 -10.25 20.08
N ASN A 113 1.07 -11.33 20.37
CA ASN A 113 1.51 -12.68 20.03
C ASN A 113 1.56 -12.90 18.52
N TYR A 114 0.62 -12.32 17.77
CA TYR A 114 0.61 -12.37 16.31
C TYR A 114 1.94 -11.88 15.74
N HIS A 115 2.52 -10.79 16.24
CA HIS A 115 3.77 -10.26 15.71
C HIS A 115 5.04 -10.90 16.32
N ARG A 116 5.00 -11.31 17.59
CA ARG A 116 6.20 -11.80 18.30
C ARG A 116 6.40 -13.30 18.18
N GLN A 117 5.33 -14.08 18.13
CA GLN A 117 5.37 -15.54 18.18
C GLN A 117 4.30 -16.20 17.27
N PRO A 118 4.08 -15.73 16.02
CA PRO A 118 3.06 -16.31 15.16
C PRO A 118 3.33 -17.78 14.84
N LEU A 119 4.61 -18.16 14.74
CA LEU A 119 5.04 -19.50 14.30
C LEU A 119 5.20 -20.51 15.45
N ALA A 120 4.90 -20.12 16.70
CA ALA A 120 5.21 -20.93 17.87
C ALA A 120 4.29 -22.16 18.07
N THR A 121 3.05 -22.09 17.57
CA THR A 121 2.07 -23.18 17.71
C THR A 121 2.10 -24.12 16.50
N ASP A 122 2.05 -23.53 15.31
CA ASP A 122 2.21 -24.17 14.01
C ASP A 122 3.04 -23.18 13.17
N SER A 123 4.02 -23.65 12.39
CA SER A 123 4.82 -22.77 11.53
C SER A 123 4.13 -22.47 10.20
N ASP A 124 3.10 -23.23 9.84
CA ASP A 124 2.57 -23.27 8.47
C ASP A 124 1.14 -22.67 8.40
N TRP A 125 0.52 -22.30 9.51
CA TRP A 125 -0.89 -21.82 9.51
C TRP A 125 -1.10 -20.49 8.78
N LEU A 126 -0.05 -19.66 8.67
CA LEU A 126 -0.08 -18.40 7.91
C LEU A 126 0.05 -18.61 6.40
N ASP A 127 0.45 -19.80 5.95
CA ASP A 127 0.43 -20.19 4.52
C ASP A 127 -0.92 -20.82 4.12
N LYS A 128 -1.94 -20.72 5.00
CA LYS A 128 -3.27 -21.27 4.81
C LYS A 128 -4.32 -20.16 4.94
N ALA A 129 -5.34 -20.21 4.11
CA ALA A 129 -6.46 -19.28 4.16
C ALA A 129 -7.80 -20.02 4.08
N LEU A 130 -8.84 -19.35 4.59
CA LEU A 130 -10.23 -19.78 4.43
C LEU A 130 -11.00 -18.71 3.65
N VAL A 131 -11.61 -19.10 2.54
CA VAL A 131 -12.48 -18.23 1.75
C VAL A 131 -13.91 -18.78 1.82
N VAL A 132 -14.83 -17.97 2.35
CA VAL A 132 -16.23 -18.33 2.56
C VAL A 132 -17.08 -17.46 1.65
N ALA A 133 -18.10 -18.03 1.00
CA ALA A 133 -18.94 -17.26 0.09
C ALA A 133 -20.37 -17.77 -0.04
N GLY A 134 -21.31 -16.86 -0.23
CA GLY A 134 -22.72 -17.19 -0.41
C GLY A 134 -23.38 -16.40 -1.53
N ASN A 135 -23.90 -17.10 -2.54
CA ASN A 135 -24.82 -16.55 -3.53
C ASN A 135 -26.25 -16.69 -2.99
N TYR A 136 -26.79 -15.61 -2.46
CA TYR A 136 -28.11 -15.58 -1.84
C TYR A 136 -28.80 -14.27 -2.15
N SER A 137 -30.12 -14.24 -2.14
CA SER A 137 -30.91 -13.01 -2.09
C SER A 137 -32.32 -13.37 -1.64
N ASN A 138 -33.00 -12.42 -1.01
CA ASN A 138 -34.42 -12.55 -0.71
C ASN A 138 -35.30 -12.40 -1.97
N THR A 139 -34.72 -11.96 -3.09
CA THR A 139 -35.39 -11.74 -4.37
C THR A 139 -34.60 -12.36 -5.51
N VAL A 140 -35.27 -12.69 -6.62
CA VAL A 140 -34.61 -13.09 -7.88
C VAL A 140 -34.30 -11.86 -8.72
N PRO A 141 -33.24 -11.89 -9.57
CA PRO A 141 -32.27 -12.99 -9.73
C PRO A 141 -31.35 -13.16 -8.51
N ILE A 142 -30.86 -14.38 -8.30
CA ILE A 142 -29.88 -14.64 -7.23
C ILE A 142 -28.51 -14.18 -7.74
N PRO A 143 -27.85 -13.24 -7.07
CA PRO A 143 -26.54 -12.75 -7.48
C PRO A 143 -25.48 -13.85 -7.41
N ILE A 144 -24.65 -13.91 -8.44
CA ILE A 144 -23.64 -14.96 -8.62
C ILE A 144 -22.21 -14.50 -8.34
N THR A 145 -21.98 -13.19 -8.44
CA THR A 145 -20.67 -12.56 -8.28
C THR A 145 -20.00 -12.69 -6.90
N PRO A 146 -20.69 -12.82 -5.74
CA PRO A 146 -20.00 -13.05 -4.47
C PRO A 146 -19.06 -14.27 -4.50
N LYS A 147 -19.52 -15.41 -5.02
CA LYS A 147 -18.68 -16.60 -5.18
C LYS A 147 -17.56 -16.38 -6.20
N TRP A 148 -17.79 -15.64 -7.28
CA TRP A 148 -16.76 -15.36 -8.29
C TRP A 148 -15.65 -14.47 -7.74
N THR A 149 -15.99 -13.39 -7.05
CA THR A 149 -15.01 -12.58 -6.32
C THR A 149 -14.21 -13.45 -5.32
N SER A 150 -14.88 -14.36 -4.62
CA SER A 150 -14.19 -15.29 -3.70
C SER A 150 -13.32 -16.35 -4.40
N TYR A 151 -13.69 -16.83 -5.59
CA TYR A 151 -12.81 -17.67 -6.39
C TYR A 151 -11.58 -16.88 -6.85
N TRP A 152 -11.76 -15.62 -7.25
CA TRP A 152 -10.64 -14.75 -7.58
C TRP A 152 -9.70 -14.56 -6.39
N VAL A 153 -10.21 -14.24 -5.19
CA VAL A 153 -9.37 -14.14 -3.98
C VAL A 153 -8.61 -15.44 -3.73
N ARG A 154 -9.29 -16.60 -3.85
CA ARG A 154 -8.65 -17.91 -3.69
C ARG A 154 -7.48 -18.10 -4.68
N ASP A 155 -7.70 -17.77 -5.94
CA ASP A 155 -6.71 -17.97 -6.99
C ASP A 155 -5.55 -16.98 -6.84
N LEU A 156 -5.81 -15.73 -6.44
CA LEU A 156 -4.78 -14.74 -6.08
C LEU A 156 -3.90 -15.25 -4.93
N LEU A 157 -4.50 -15.83 -3.88
CA LEU A 157 -3.75 -16.41 -2.77
C LEU A 157 -2.87 -17.58 -3.23
N TYR A 158 -3.37 -18.48 -4.08
CA TYR A 158 -2.54 -19.55 -4.64
C TYR A 158 -1.41 -19.03 -5.53
N ASP A 159 -1.69 -18.04 -6.38
CA ASP A 159 -0.70 -17.40 -7.25
C ASP A 159 0.42 -16.73 -6.42
N ASN A 160 0.12 -16.34 -5.17
CA ASN A 160 1.07 -15.73 -4.22
C ASN A 160 1.60 -16.69 -3.14
N GLY A 161 1.56 -18.01 -3.38
CA GLY A 161 2.34 -18.99 -2.61
C GLY A 161 1.63 -19.66 -1.44
N TYR A 162 0.31 -19.49 -1.29
CA TYR A 162 -0.45 -20.24 -0.29
C TYR A 162 -0.39 -21.75 -0.52
N THR A 163 -0.17 -22.50 0.56
CA THR A 163 -0.11 -23.97 0.53
C THR A 163 -1.51 -24.60 0.47
N SER A 164 -2.50 -23.95 1.07
CA SER A 164 -3.91 -24.34 0.96
C SER A 164 -4.85 -23.16 1.15
N VAL A 165 -5.86 -23.06 0.29
CA VAL A 165 -6.97 -22.14 0.44
C VAL A 165 -8.26 -22.95 0.46
N ASP A 166 -8.79 -23.18 1.66
CA ASP A 166 -10.03 -23.92 1.86
C ASP A 166 -11.24 -23.05 1.52
N THR A 167 -12.27 -23.65 0.91
CA THR A 167 -13.49 -22.93 0.54
C THR A 167 -14.73 -23.52 1.17
N VAL A 168 -15.66 -22.64 1.58
CA VAL A 168 -16.97 -23.03 2.13
C VAL A 168 -18.06 -22.21 1.46
N PHE A 169 -18.68 -22.76 0.40
CA PHE A 169 -19.56 -22.01 -0.49
C PHE A 169 -21.04 -22.44 -0.47
N TYR A 170 -21.92 -21.45 -0.55
CA TYR A 170 -23.35 -21.61 -0.76
C TYR A 170 -23.78 -21.01 -2.10
N PRO A 171 -24.60 -21.72 -2.90
CA PRO A 171 -24.84 -23.17 -2.85
C PRO A 171 -23.56 -23.99 -3.07
N PRO A 172 -23.53 -25.28 -2.61
CA PRO A 172 -24.66 -26.03 -2.07
C PRO A 172 -24.77 -26.04 -0.53
N LEU A 173 -23.76 -25.55 0.21
CA LEU A 173 -23.71 -25.76 1.65
C LEU A 173 -24.40 -24.63 2.43
N GLN A 174 -25.60 -24.91 2.95
CA GLN A 174 -26.33 -23.94 3.78
C GLN A 174 -25.76 -23.84 5.20
N GLN A 175 -25.50 -24.99 5.84
CA GLN A 175 -25.05 -25.09 7.23
C GLN A 175 -23.52 -25.23 7.27
N GLY A 176 -22.81 -24.11 7.35
CA GLY A 176 -21.34 -24.09 7.25
C GLY A 176 -20.59 -24.01 8.57
N ALA A 177 -21.24 -23.62 9.67
CA ALA A 177 -20.58 -23.30 10.94
C ALA A 177 -19.56 -24.35 11.39
N SER A 178 -19.92 -25.64 11.39
CA SER A 178 -18.99 -26.71 11.82
C SER A 178 -17.77 -26.86 10.91
N LEU A 179 -17.91 -26.60 9.61
CA LEU A 179 -16.81 -26.68 8.66
C LEU A 179 -15.91 -25.44 8.76
N ILE A 180 -16.52 -24.26 8.87
CA ILE A 180 -15.82 -22.98 9.10
C ILE A 180 -15.02 -23.04 10.40
N GLN A 181 -15.64 -23.50 11.51
CA GLN A 181 -14.96 -23.71 12.78
C GLN A 181 -13.77 -24.67 12.64
N ASN A 182 -13.94 -25.79 11.94
CA ASN A 182 -12.87 -26.77 11.77
C ASN A 182 -11.67 -26.19 11.02
N TYR A 183 -11.89 -25.45 9.93
CA TYR A 183 -10.79 -24.81 9.20
C TYR A 183 -10.09 -23.74 10.04
N ILE A 184 -10.85 -22.89 10.75
CA ILE A 184 -10.28 -21.89 11.66
C ILE A 184 -9.47 -22.58 12.77
N ASP A 185 -10.00 -23.64 13.38
CA ASP A 185 -9.36 -24.39 14.47
C ASP A 185 -8.09 -25.12 14.03
N ASN A 186 -7.98 -25.51 12.75
CA ASN A 186 -6.77 -26.09 12.15
C ASN A 186 -5.70 -25.04 11.78
N GLY A 187 -6.01 -23.75 11.95
CA GLY A 187 -5.10 -22.64 11.70
C GLY A 187 -5.13 -22.14 10.26
N VAL A 188 -5.61 -20.91 10.08
CA VAL A 188 -5.57 -20.13 8.83
C VAL A 188 -5.19 -18.69 9.16
N GLY A 189 -4.38 -18.04 8.32
CA GLY A 189 -3.93 -16.66 8.52
C GLY A 189 -4.97 -15.61 8.14
N ILE A 190 -5.77 -15.92 7.12
CA ILE A 190 -6.81 -15.05 6.57
C ILE A 190 -8.14 -15.80 6.53
N VAL A 191 -9.20 -15.13 6.95
CA VAL A 191 -10.59 -15.57 6.73
C VAL A 191 -11.33 -14.48 5.97
N ASN A 192 -11.66 -14.74 4.70
CA ASN A 192 -12.43 -13.82 3.85
C ASN A 192 -13.87 -14.31 3.70
N TYR A 193 -14.84 -13.39 3.78
CA TYR A 193 -16.24 -13.66 3.47
C TYR A 193 -16.85 -12.64 2.50
N ARG A 194 -17.52 -13.16 1.46
CA ARG A 194 -18.42 -12.40 0.58
C ARG A 194 -19.79 -13.08 0.44
N GLY A 195 -20.86 -12.34 0.64
CA GLY A 195 -22.22 -12.85 0.47
C GLY A 195 -23.25 -11.98 1.18
N TRP A 196 -24.05 -12.61 2.04
CA TRP A 196 -25.08 -11.96 2.86
C TRP A 196 -24.78 -12.14 4.33
N GLY A 197 -25.05 -11.12 5.12
CA GLY A 197 -24.93 -11.17 6.57
C GLY A 197 -25.69 -10.05 7.24
N ASP A 198 -25.64 -10.06 8.55
CA ASP A 198 -26.11 -9.00 9.43
C ASP A 198 -25.20 -8.94 10.66
N ALA A 199 -25.56 -8.13 11.67
CA ALA A 199 -24.80 -7.99 12.90
C ALA A 199 -24.65 -9.31 13.69
N ASN A 200 -25.56 -10.28 13.50
CA ASN A 200 -25.47 -11.59 14.15
C ASN A 200 -24.56 -12.56 13.37
N GLY A 201 -24.33 -12.35 12.08
CA GLY A 201 -23.26 -12.98 11.32
C GLY A 201 -23.59 -13.31 9.86
N TRP A 202 -22.96 -14.35 9.32
CA TRP A 202 -23.11 -14.75 7.93
C TRP A 202 -24.35 -15.61 7.72
N HIS A 203 -25.19 -15.21 6.77
CA HIS A 203 -26.42 -15.95 6.48
C HIS A 203 -26.16 -17.27 5.77
N TYR A 204 -25.35 -17.31 4.72
CA TYR A 204 -25.02 -18.56 4.04
C TYR A 204 -23.59 -18.56 3.48
N PRO A 205 -22.83 -19.64 3.69
CA PRO A 205 -23.08 -20.68 4.69
C PRO A 205 -23.21 -20.08 6.10
N GLU A 206 -24.17 -20.57 6.90
CA GLU A 206 -24.48 -20.01 8.22
C GLU A 206 -23.27 -20.07 9.16
N PHE A 207 -22.90 -18.92 9.74
CA PHE A 207 -21.91 -18.78 10.82
C PHE A 207 -22.18 -17.49 11.61
N HIS A 208 -22.55 -17.62 12.88
CA HIS A 208 -23.05 -16.50 13.68
C HIS A 208 -22.26 -16.32 14.99
N VAL A 209 -22.55 -15.25 15.74
CA VAL A 209 -21.96 -14.93 17.06
C VAL A 209 -21.98 -16.14 18.01
N GLY A 210 -23.05 -16.92 18.01
CA GLY A 210 -23.16 -18.15 18.83
C GLY A 210 -22.13 -19.24 18.49
N ASP A 211 -21.68 -19.29 17.23
CA ASP A 211 -20.70 -20.26 16.73
C ASP A 211 -19.26 -19.85 17.08
N VAL A 212 -18.99 -18.55 17.24
CA VAL A 212 -17.67 -18.01 17.63
C VAL A 212 -17.23 -18.55 18.98
N VAL A 213 -18.16 -18.76 19.91
CA VAL A 213 -17.88 -19.28 21.26
C VAL A 213 -17.22 -20.66 21.20
N ALA A 214 -17.56 -21.46 20.19
CA ALA A 214 -17.07 -22.82 20.00
C ALA A 214 -15.69 -22.90 19.33
N LEU A 215 -15.15 -21.79 18.81
CA LEU A 215 -13.79 -21.75 18.25
C LEU A 215 -12.74 -22.16 19.29
N ASN A 216 -11.71 -22.84 18.80
CA ASN A 216 -10.61 -23.42 19.54
C ASN A 216 -9.26 -23.33 18.79
N ASN A 217 -9.10 -22.31 17.94
CA ASN A 217 -7.89 -22.01 17.18
C ASN A 217 -6.69 -21.52 18.01
N GLY A 218 -6.86 -21.32 19.31
CA GLY A 218 -5.76 -20.97 20.21
C GLY A 218 -5.06 -19.67 19.79
N TRP A 219 -3.73 -19.73 19.67
CA TRP A 219 -2.88 -18.60 19.25
C TRP A 219 -2.78 -18.40 17.73
N MET A 220 -3.40 -19.27 16.93
CA MET A 220 -3.50 -19.12 15.48
C MET A 220 -4.68 -18.19 15.15
N THR A 221 -4.52 -16.90 15.43
CA THR A 221 -5.59 -15.89 15.40
C THR A 221 -5.57 -15.08 14.09
N PRO A 222 -6.41 -15.41 13.09
CA PRO A 222 -6.41 -14.74 11.79
C PRO A 222 -6.85 -13.27 11.84
N VAL A 223 -6.63 -12.59 10.72
CA VAL A 223 -7.39 -11.39 10.33
C VAL A 223 -8.64 -11.83 9.55
N PHE A 224 -9.78 -11.26 9.91
CA PHE A 224 -11.04 -11.49 9.21
C PHE A 224 -11.36 -10.33 8.26
N THR A 225 -11.89 -10.64 7.09
CA THR A 225 -12.49 -9.64 6.20
C THR A 225 -13.90 -10.08 5.84
N SER A 226 -14.88 -9.21 6.08
CA SER A 226 -16.30 -9.52 5.98
C SER A 226 -17.00 -8.42 5.17
N PHE A 227 -17.00 -8.57 3.85
CA PHE A 227 -17.56 -7.59 2.92
C PHE A 227 -19.07 -7.81 2.71
N VAL A 228 -19.81 -7.71 3.82
CA VAL A 228 -21.26 -7.93 3.92
C VAL A 228 -21.89 -7.02 4.96
N CYS A 229 -23.19 -6.80 4.83
CA CYS A 229 -24.00 -5.93 5.67
C CYS A 229 -23.80 -6.16 7.20
N ASN A 230 -23.77 -5.08 7.98
CA ASN A 230 -23.75 -4.99 9.45
C ASN A 230 -22.69 -5.80 10.22
N SER A 231 -21.74 -6.45 9.55
CA SER A 231 -20.82 -7.35 10.24
C SER A 231 -19.91 -6.66 11.28
N ASN A 232 -19.70 -5.35 11.14
CA ASN A 232 -18.97 -4.50 12.08
C ASN A 232 -19.84 -3.33 12.61
N ASP A 233 -21.15 -3.50 12.70
CA ASP A 233 -22.03 -2.52 13.36
C ASP A 233 -21.90 -2.61 14.89
N PHE A 234 -20.85 -1.99 15.45
CA PHE A 234 -20.55 -1.99 16.88
C PHE A 234 -21.49 -1.11 17.71
N ALA A 235 -22.52 -0.49 17.11
CA ALA A 235 -23.61 0.19 17.83
C ALA A 235 -24.95 -0.54 17.68
N ASN A 236 -24.94 -1.77 17.13
CA ASN A 236 -26.15 -2.54 16.91
C ASN A 236 -26.80 -2.99 18.23
N ASN A 237 -28.09 -3.31 18.18
CA ASN A 237 -28.76 -3.97 19.30
C ASN A 237 -28.31 -5.44 19.50
N VAL A 238 -27.68 -6.04 18.49
CA VAL A 238 -26.94 -7.30 18.61
C VAL A 238 -25.55 -6.96 19.15
N ASP A 239 -25.40 -7.06 20.47
CA ASP A 239 -24.15 -6.82 21.19
C ASP A 239 -23.71 -8.10 21.93
N PRO A 240 -22.48 -8.63 21.65
CA PRO A 240 -21.54 -8.13 20.64
C PRO A 240 -22.02 -8.45 19.22
N CYS A 241 -21.76 -7.56 18.26
CA CYS A 241 -21.94 -7.88 16.84
C CYS A 241 -20.89 -8.92 16.38
N LEU A 242 -21.00 -9.47 15.16
CA LEU A 242 -20.09 -10.52 14.68
C LEU A 242 -18.62 -10.13 14.82
N GLY A 243 -18.26 -8.93 14.35
CA GLY A 243 -16.89 -8.45 14.38
C GLY A 243 -16.34 -8.35 15.81
N GLU A 244 -17.12 -7.79 16.73
CA GLU A 244 -16.78 -7.72 18.14
C GLU A 244 -16.65 -9.10 18.77
N ALA A 245 -17.59 -10.00 18.50
CA ALA A 245 -17.56 -11.35 19.03
C ALA A 245 -16.27 -12.07 18.62
N LEU A 246 -15.85 -11.96 17.35
CA LEU A 246 -14.63 -12.59 16.83
C LEU A 246 -13.35 -12.08 17.51
N VAL A 247 -13.23 -10.77 17.74
CA VAL A 247 -12.01 -10.19 18.33
C VAL A 247 -12.01 -10.20 19.86
N ARG A 248 -13.18 -10.17 20.51
CA ARG A 248 -13.31 -10.30 21.98
C ARG A 248 -13.14 -11.75 22.46
N ALA A 249 -13.33 -12.74 21.56
CA ALA A 249 -13.40 -14.14 21.94
C ALA A 249 -12.13 -14.68 22.62
N GLY A 250 -12.35 -15.49 23.66
CA GLY A 250 -11.32 -16.26 24.35
C GLY A 250 -10.95 -15.72 25.71
N THR A 251 -9.78 -16.12 26.19
CA THR A 251 -9.22 -15.65 27.46
C THR A 251 -7.73 -15.39 27.30
N PRO A 252 -7.10 -14.61 28.19
CA PRO A 252 -5.67 -14.30 28.09
C PRO A 252 -4.75 -15.53 28.10
N SER A 253 -5.23 -16.69 28.52
CA SER A 253 -4.51 -17.97 28.55
C SER A 253 -4.98 -19.00 27.51
N ASN A 254 -6.15 -18.78 26.92
CA ASN A 254 -6.74 -19.62 25.88
C ASN A 254 -7.46 -18.70 24.88
N PRO A 255 -6.70 -18.04 23.99
CA PRO A 255 -7.27 -17.16 22.98
C PRO A 255 -8.03 -17.97 21.93
N LYS A 256 -8.91 -17.29 21.20
CA LYS A 256 -9.63 -17.82 20.05
C LYS A 256 -10.09 -16.64 19.18
N GLY A 257 -10.70 -16.95 18.03
CA GLY A 257 -11.17 -15.94 17.09
C GLY A 257 -10.01 -15.23 16.40
N GLY A 258 -10.15 -13.93 16.12
CA GLY A 258 -9.18 -13.15 15.34
C GLY A 258 -8.51 -12.02 16.11
N ILE A 259 -7.53 -11.38 15.48
CA ILE A 259 -6.87 -10.17 16.00
C ILE A 259 -7.56 -8.88 15.54
N ALA A 260 -8.21 -8.91 14.38
CA ALA A 260 -8.90 -7.78 13.79
C ALA A 260 -9.92 -8.26 12.76
N ILE A 261 -10.88 -7.39 12.43
CA ILE A 261 -11.86 -7.60 11.37
C ILE A 261 -12.17 -6.30 10.63
N VAL A 262 -12.24 -6.39 9.30
CA VAL A 262 -12.76 -5.35 8.40
C VAL A 262 -14.18 -5.69 7.98
N GLY A 263 -15.07 -4.72 8.02
CA GLY A 263 -16.46 -4.86 7.59
C GLY A 263 -17.26 -3.56 7.77
N PRO A 264 -18.45 -3.47 7.16
CA PRO A 264 -19.30 -2.29 7.26
C PRO A 264 -20.21 -2.31 8.51
N SER A 265 -20.62 -1.11 8.92
CA SER A 265 -21.69 -0.88 9.89
C SER A 265 -23.09 -0.78 9.27
N ASP A 266 -23.20 -0.61 7.95
CA ASP A 266 -24.50 -0.49 7.24
C ASP A 266 -25.13 -1.85 6.87
N LEU A 267 -26.46 -1.91 6.98
CA LEU A 267 -27.30 -3.08 6.71
C LEU A 267 -27.62 -3.25 5.22
N HIS A 268 -27.48 -2.20 4.43
CA HIS A 268 -27.95 -2.11 3.05
C HIS A 268 -26.83 -1.93 2.03
N THR A 269 -25.63 -2.43 2.34
CA THR A 269 -24.52 -2.46 1.38
C THR A 269 -24.84 -3.28 0.11
N SER A 270 -24.21 -2.90 -1.00
CA SER A 270 -24.45 -3.44 -2.34
C SER A 270 -23.35 -4.40 -2.76
N THR A 271 -23.76 -5.46 -3.44
CA THR A 271 -22.84 -6.47 -3.99
C THR A 271 -21.81 -5.87 -4.94
N LYS A 272 -22.20 -4.92 -5.81
CA LYS A 272 -21.27 -4.35 -6.81
C LYS A 272 -20.09 -3.61 -6.17
N PHE A 273 -20.36 -2.83 -5.13
CA PHE A 273 -19.33 -2.08 -4.39
C PHE A 273 -18.51 -2.98 -3.47
N ASN A 274 -19.16 -3.88 -2.72
CA ASN A 274 -18.45 -4.83 -1.84
C ASN A 274 -17.47 -5.75 -2.60
N ASN A 275 -17.79 -6.12 -3.84
CA ASN A 275 -16.87 -6.89 -4.68
C ASN A 275 -15.58 -6.10 -4.97
N VAL A 276 -15.72 -4.83 -5.38
CA VAL A 276 -14.60 -3.95 -5.69
C VAL A 276 -13.74 -3.71 -4.46
N ILE A 277 -14.34 -3.35 -3.32
CA ILE A 277 -13.57 -3.09 -2.09
C ILE A 277 -12.79 -4.34 -1.66
N ASN A 278 -13.42 -5.53 -1.71
CA ASN A 278 -12.76 -6.79 -1.40
C ASN A 278 -11.57 -7.02 -2.33
N ALA A 279 -11.78 -6.91 -3.63
CA ALA A 279 -10.75 -7.21 -4.61
C ALA A 279 -9.58 -6.22 -4.54
N TYR A 280 -9.86 -4.92 -4.57
CA TYR A 280 -8.84 -3.88 -4.56
C TYR A 280 -8.05 -3.84 -3.25
N MET A 281 -8.64 -4.24 -2.11
CA MET A 281 -7.89 -4.41 -0.87
C MET A 281 -6.83 -5.53 -1.00
N PHE A 282 -7.21 -6.70 -1.52
CA PHE A 282 -6.27 -7.82 -1.70
C PHE A 282 -5.26 -7.57 -2.84
N ASP A 283 -5.70 -6.97 -3.93
CA ASP A 283 -4.88 -6.56 -5.07
C ASP A 283 -3.74 -5.63 -4.61
N ALA A 284 -4.08 -4.53 -3.92
CA ALA A 284 -3.10 -3.60 -3.37
C ALA A 284 -2.16 -4.24 -2.33
N MET A 285 -2.67 -5.20 -1.54
CA MET A 285 -1.85 -5.95 -0.60
C MET A 285 -0.75 -6.77 -1.29
N PHE A 286 -1.07 -7.47 -2.37
CA PHE A 286 -0.11 -8.32 -3.08
C PHE A 286 0.75 -7.55 -4.09
N ASP A 287 0.16 -6.65 -4.88
CA ASP A 287 0.85 -5.96 -5.97
C ASP A 287 1.57 -4.69 -5.53
N ASN A 288 1.11 -4.05 -4.45
CA ASN A 288 1.72 -2.81 -3.94
C ASN A 288 2.29 -2.95 -2.52
N ASN A 289 2.24 -4.14 -1.92
CA ASN A 289 2.75 -4.42 -0.58
C ASN A 289 2.13 -3.52 0.52
N ILE A 290 0.87 -3.07 0.33
CA ILE A 290 0.11 -2.27 1.29
C ILE A 290 -0.54 -3.23 2.31
N VAL A 291 0.26 -3.74 3.25
CA VAL A 291 -0.15 -4.86 4.13
C VAL A 291 -0.61 -4.45 5.53
N GLU A 292 -0.50 -3.17 5.89
CA GLU A 292 -1.07 -2.64 7.12
C GLU A 292 -2.59 -2.47 6.97
N LEU A 293 -3.36 -2.86 7.99
CA LEU A 293 -4.81 -3.06 7.85
C LEU A 293 -5.59 -1.78 7.50
N GLY A 294 -5.23 -0.65 8.12
CA GLY A 294 -5.80 0.68 7.82
C GLY A 294 -5.56 1.10 6.36
N PRO A 295 -4.29 1.20 5.92
CA PRO A 295 -3.95 1.48 4.54
C PRO A 295 -4.59 0.53 3.52
N ALA A 296 -4.64 -0.78 3.83
CA ALA A 296 -5.21 -1.78 2.93
C ALA A 296 -6.73 -1.61 2.73
N LEU A 297 -7.48 -1.36 3.81
CA LEU A 297 -8.91 -1.02 3.70
C LEU A 297 -9.10 0.23 2.84
N ASN A 298 -8.29 1.27 3.07
CA ASN A 298 -8.36 2.49 2.29
C ASN A 298 -8.09 2.24 0.80
N ALA A 299 -7.10 1.40 0.46
CA ALA A 299 -6.84 0.99 -0.92
C ALA A 299 -8.05 0.27 -1.57
N GLY A 300 -8.74 -0.60 -0.82
CA GLY A 300 -10.00 -1.20 -1.27
C GLY A 300 -11.08 -0.16 -1.56
N LEU A 301 -11.24 0.83 -0.68
CA LEU A 301 -12.19 1.93 -0.85
C LEU A 301 -11.83 2.83 -2.05
N MET A 302 -10.53 3.08 -2.31
CA MET A 302 -10.06 3.79 -3.51
C MET A 302 -10.45 3.08 -4.81
N GLY A 303 -10.62 1.75 -4.78
CA GLY A 303 -11.17 1.00 -5.90
C GLY A 303 -12.53 1.52 -6.37
N LEU A 304 -13.36 2.10 -5.49
CA LEU A 304 -14.65 2.68 -5.87
C LEU A 304 -14.50 3.96 -6.69
N ILE A 305 -13.48 4.77 -6.42
CA ILE A 305 -13.22 6.00 -7.19
C ILE A 305 -12.75 5.63 -8.59
N ARG A 306 -11.92 4.59 -8.68
CA ARG A 306 -11.44 4.08 -9.95
C ARG A 306 -12.56 3.48 -10.80
N GLU A 307 -13.38 2.61 -10.21
CA GLU A 307 -14.37 1.84 -10.97
C GLU A 307 -15.73 2.54 -11.09
N PHE A 308 -16.05 3.50 -10.22
CA PHE A 308 -17.33 4.23 -10.24
C PHE A 308 -17.12 5.75 -10.17
N PRO A 309 -16.37 6.36 -11.10
CA PRO A 309 -15.99 7.78 -11.03
C PRO A 309 -17.17 8.75 -11.08
N ASN A 310 -18.32 8.33 -11.62
CA ASN A 310 -19.54 9.16 -11.70
C ASN A 310 -20.46 9.04 -10.47
N LEU A 311 -20.10 8.20 -9.50
CA LEU A 311 -20.86 8.03 -8.24
C LEU A 311 -20.15 8.76 -7.08
N ASP A 312 -19.77 10.01 -7.35
CA ASP A 312 -18.97 10.91 -6.51
C ASP A 312 -19.82 11.90 -5.68
N GLY A 313 -21.15 11.81 -5.78
CA GLY A 313 -22.07 12.65 -5.03
C GLY A 313 -22.16 12.31 -3.54
N VAL A 314 -22.79 13.22 -2.78
CA VAL A 314 -23.04 13.03 -1.34
C VAL A 314 -23.94 11.82 -1.11
N GLU A 315 -23.54 10.95 -0.18
CA GLU A 315 -24.18 9.66 0.12
C GLU A 315 -24.22 8.67 -1.08
N GLU A 316 -23.52 8.96 -2.18
CA GLU A 316 -23.31 7.99 -3.26
C GLU A 316 -22.16 7.02 -2.94
N ALA A 317 -21.85 6.14 -3.89
CA ALA A 317 -20.99 4.98 -3.67
C ALA A 317 -19.62 5.33 -3.09
N GLN A 318 -18.97 6.39 -3.55
CA GLN A 318 -17.66 6.77 -3.04
C GLN A 318 -17.79 7.23 -1.59
N GLU A 319 -18.40 8.40 -1.32
CA GLU A 319 -18.48 8.98 0.03
C GLU A 319 -19.10 8.02 1.06
N PHE A 320 -20.18 7.32 0.69
CA PHE A 320 -20.92 6.45 1.61
C PHE A 320 -20.04 5.32 2.16
N TYR A 321 -19.30 4.62 1.30
CA TYR A 321 -18.51 3.45 1.70
C TYR A 321 -17.26 3.85 2.51
N PHE A 322 -16.70 5.04 2.24
CA PHE A 322 -15.65 5.63 3.08
C PHE A 322 -16.11 5.90 4.51
N HIS A 323 -17.41 6.11 4.73
CA HIS A 323 -17.95 6.28 6.07
C HIS A 323 -18.33 4.98 6.77
N VAL A 324 -18.90 4.00 6.08
CA VAL A 324 -19.50 2.84 6.76
C VAL A 324 -18.56 1.66 6.98
N TYR A 325 -17.42 1.58 6.29
CA TYR A 325 -16.43 0.53 6.53
C TYR A 325 -15.53 0.85 7.74
N ASN A 326 -15.45 -0.08 8.70
CA ASN A 326 -14.73 0.13 9.96
C ASN A 326 -13.76 -1.03 10.25
N ILE A 327 -12.69 -0.74 11.01
CA ILE A 327 -11.77 -1.72 11.57
C ILE A 327 -12.09 -1.92 13.05
N ILE A 328 -12.55 -3.12 13.42
CA ILE A 328 -12.58 -3.55 14.82
C ILE A 328 -11.30 -4.33 15.09
N GLY A 329 -10.35 -3.71 15.77
CA GLY A 329 -8.97 -4.16 15.90
C GLY A 329 -7.99 -2.98 15.90
N ASP A 330 -6.72 -3.31 15.77
CA ASP A 330 -5.63 -2.35 15.72
C ASP A 330 -5.32 -2.02 14.24
N PRO A 331 -5.48 -0.75 13.80
CA PRO A 331 -5.38 -0.39 12.38
C PRO A 331 -3.95 -0.49 11.84
N SER A 332 -2.94 -0.46 12.71
CA SER A 332 -1.52 -0.52 12.31
C SER A 332 -0.97 -1.96 12.29
N VAL A 333 -1.85 -2.97 12.44
CA VAL A 333 -1.45 -4.38 12.30
C VAL A 333 -0.99 -4.62 10.88
N SER A 334 0.23 -5.15 10.74
CA SER A 334 0.75 -5.67 9.48
C SER A 334 0.23 -7.09 9.27
N MET A 335 -0.64 -7.28 8.28
CA MET A 335 -1.20 -8.59 7.98
C MET A 335 -0.14 -9.47 7.33
N TYR A 336 0.09 -10.66 7.89
CA TYR A 336 0.93 -11.66 7.24
C TYR A 336 0.19 -12.25 6.04
N LEU A 337 0.65 -11.89 4.84
CA LEU A 337 0.12 -12.44 3.60
C LEU A 337 0.60 -13.86 3.34
N THR A 338 1.74 -14.28 3.87
CA THR A 338 2.24 -15.66 3.86
C THR A 338 3.05 -15.87 5.13
N ARG A 339 3.67 -17.05 5.31
CA ARG A 339 4.59 -17.29 6.42
C ARG A 339 5.66 -16.20 6.50
N PRO A 340 5.75 -15.45 7.63
CA PRO A 340 6.74 -14.42 7.79
C PRO A 340 8.15 -14.98 7.89
N ASN A 341 9.10 -14.19 7.39
CA ASN A 341 10.52 -14.40 7.59
C ASN A 341 10.91 -14.07 9.04
N GLU A 342 12.11 -14.49 9.44
CA GLU A 342 12.68 -14.20 10.77
C GLU A 342 13.96 -13.39 10.61
N PHE A 343 14.22 -12.49 11.55
CA PHE A 343 15.45 -11.71 11.57
C PHE A 343 16.62 -12.51 12.17
N SER A 344 17.80 -12.35 11.57
CA SER A 344 19.09 -12.58 12.21
C SER A 344 19.72 -11.23 12.54
N ILE A 345 19.76 -10.88 13.84
CA ILE A 345 20.30 -9.61 14.33
C ILE A 345 21.71 -9.87 14.87
N ILE A 346 22.69 -9.16 14.34
CA ILE A 346 24.08 -9.18 14.80
C ILE A 346 24.40 -7.81 15.39
N ALA A 347 24.79 -7.78 16.65
CA ALA A 347 25.25 -6.58 17.35
C ALA A 347 26.75 -6.70 17.62
N GLU A 348 27.50 -5.64 17.32
CA GLU A 348 28.88 -5.50 17.77
C GLU A 348 28.94 -5.17 19.27
N ASP A 349 30.10 -5.39 19.89
CA ASP A 349 30.30 -5.08 21.31
C ASP A 349 30.07 -3.57 21.56
N CYS A 350 29.16 -3.26 22.48
CA CYS A 350 28.90 -1.90 22.92
C CYS A 350 29.63 -1.62 24.24
N PHE A 351 30.42 -0.55 24.27
CA PHE A 351 31.25 -0.20 25.42
C PHE A 351 30.72 1.03 26.16
N ASN A 352 30.90 1.04 27.49
CA ASN A 352 30.47 2.15 28.35
C ASN A 352 31.36 3.43 28.26
N ASN A 353 32.33 3.45 27.34
CA ASN A 353 33.24 4.58 27.07
C ASN A 353 32.69 5.53 25.98
N ASP A 354 31.88 5.08 25.04
CA ASP A 354 31.22 5.93 24.03
C ASP A 354 29.72 5.65 23.84
N GLY A 355 29.26 4.45 24.22
CA GLY A 355 27.89 4.03 24.00
C GLY A 355 27.51 3.89 22.53
N PHE A 356 28.48 3.64 21.65
CA PHE A 356 28.24 3.34 20.26
C PHE A 356 27.64 1.94 20.09
N VAL A 357 26.59 1.85 19.28
CA VAL A 357 25.89 0.62 18.94
C VAL A 357 25.93 0.47 17.42
N GLU A 358 26.59 -0.56 16.92
CA GLU A 358 26.54 -0.99 15.53
C GLU A 358 25.78 -2.31 15.42
N LEU A 359 24.79 -2.34 14.53
CA LEU A 359 23.89 -3.46 14.32
C LEU A 359 23.81 -3.78 12.84
N SER A 360 23.74 -5.07 12.52
CA SER A 360 23.41 -5.56 11.19
C SER A 360 22.21 -6.51 11.27
N VAL A 361 21.24 -6.33 10.39
CA VAL A 361 20.04 -7.15 10.29
C VAL A 361 19.98 -7.89 8.95
N PHE A 362 19.79 -9.20 9.04
CA PHE A 362 19.68 -10.11 7.91
C PHE A 362 18.39 -10.93 8.01
N ASP A 363 17.96 -11.55 6.91
CA ASP A 363 17.10 -12.72 6.99
C ASP A 363 17.89 -13.97 7.40
N ILE A 364 17.18 -15.09 7.53
CA ILE A 364 17.78 -16.40 7.82
C ILE A 364 18.65 -16.96 6.67
N GLU A 365 18.57 -16.36 5.47
CA GLU A 365 19.38 -16.70 4.30
C GLU A 365 20.63 -15.81 4.18
N GLU A 366 20.90 -14.97 5.19
CA GLU A 366 22.02 -14.02 5.26
C GLU A 366 21.93 -12.85 4.26
N ASN A 367 20.75 -12.56 3.71
CA ASN A 367 20.56 -11.36 2.89
C ASN A 367 20.33 -10.13 3.79
N PRO A 368 20.99 -8.99 3.52
CA PRO A 368 20.80 -7.77 4.30
C PRO A 368 19.37 -7.23 4.11
N ILE A 369 18.76 -6.78 5.20
CA ILE A 369 17.40 -6.25 5.17
C ILE A 369 17.45 -4.71 5.18
N HIS A 370 17.09 -4.10 4.05
CA HIS A 370 16.88 -2.64 3.94
C HIS A 370 15.59 -2.19 4.64
N ASP A 371 15.54 -0.99 5.19
CA ASP A 371 14.35 -0.35 5.79
C ASP A 371 13.68 -1.15 6.93
N ALA A 372 14.42 -2.01 7.63
CA ALA A 372 13.92 -2.60 8.87
C ALA A 372 13.94 -1.56 9.99
N VAL A 373 12.82 -1.38 10.68
CA VAL A 373 12.68 -0.45 11.80
C VAL A 373 13.27 -1.07 13.05
N ILE A 374 14.33 -0.45 13.57
CA ILE A 374 15.05 -0.83 14.78
C ILE A 374 14.62 0.07 15.94
N SER A 375 14.34 -0.53 17.10
CA SER A 375 14.06 0.18 18.35
C SER A 375 14.97 -0.34 19.46
N LEU A 376 15.81 0.55 20.00
CA LEU A 376 16.66 0.28 21.17
C LEU A 376 15.93 0.75 22.41
N MET A 377 15.67 -0.16 23.35
CA MET A 377 14.82 0.10 24.49
C MET A 377 15.48 -0.29 25.82
N VAL A 378 15.18 0.48 26.87
CA VAL A 378 15.52 0.17 28.26
C VAL A 378 14.33 0.52 29.14
N ASN A 379 13.90 -0.41 30.00
CA ASN A 379 12.76 -0.23 30.91
C ASN A 379 11.51 0.33 30.18
N ASP A 380 11.12 -0.29 29.06
CA ASP A 380 9.98 0.09 28.21
C ASP A 380 10.04 1.51 27.58
N SER A 381 11.20 2.16 27.63
CA SER A 381 11.45 3.45 26.99
C SER A 381 12.38 3.31 25.80
N ILE A 382 12.07 4.01 24.70
CA ILE A 382 12.94 4.08 23.51
C ILE A 382 14.14 4.98 23.86
N LEU A 383 15.34 4.46 23.62
CA LEU A 383 16.59 5.23 23.64
C LEU A 383 16.96 5.74 22.25
N PHE A 384 16.68 4.92 21.24
CA PHE A 384 16.91 5.22 19.83
C PHE A 384 15.94 4.43 18.97
N LYS A 385 15.54 5.02 17.85
CA LYS A 385 14.85 4.33 16.77
C LYS A 385 15.41 4.77 15.43
N GLY A 386 15.40 3.87 14.45
CA GLY A 386 15.95 4.12 13.13
C GLY A 386 15.66 2.98 12.16
N LYS A 387 16.07 3.13 10.91
CA LYS A 387 15.92 2.18 9.80
C LYS A 387 17.28 1.67 9.35
N SER A 388 17.33 0.38 9.03
CA SER A 388 18.51 -0.22 8.43
C SER A 388 18.76 0.28 7.01
N ASP A 389 20.03 0.52 6.67
CA ASP A 389 20.42 0.92 5.32
C ASP A 389 20.45 -0.26 4.34
N ILE A 390 20.82 0.00 3.07
CA ILE A 390 20.80 -1.01 2.00
C ILE A 390 21.68 -2.25 2.29
N ASN A 391 22.62 -2.14 3.24
CA ASN A 391 23.46 -3.25 3.69
C ASN A 391 22.95 -3.85 5.01
N GLY A 392 21.75 -3.49 5.45
CA GLY A 392 21.16 -3.95 6.70
C GLY A 392 21.75 -3.30 7.95
N LYS A 393 22.49 -2.19 7.84
CA LYS A 393 23.20 -1.61 8.99
C LYS A 393 22.44 -0.48 9.69
N VAL A 394 22.55 -0.43 11.01
CA VAL A 394 22.10 0.67 11.88
C VAL A 394 23.22 1.05 12.84
N HIS A 395 23.38 2.35 13.07
CA HIS A 395 24.36 2.89 14.00
C HIS A 395 23.67 3.89 14.92
N ALA A 396 23.95 3.83 16.22
CA ALA A 396 23.41 4.76 17.20
C ALA A 396 24.44 5.06 18.29
N SER A 397 24.36 6.24 18.90
CA SER A 397 25.12 6.57 20.10
C SER A 397 24.16 6.86 21.24
N ILE A 398 24.32 6.10 22.32
CA ILE A 398 23.38 6.08 23.45
C ILE A 398 24.11 6.52 24.71
N ASN A 399 23.50 7.38 25.52
CA ASN A 399 24.02 7.63 26.85
C ASN A 399 23.76 6.42 27.75
N LEU A 400 24.84 5.72 28.12
CA LEU A 400 24.80 4.50 28.93
C LEU A 400 24.88 4.72 30.45
N ASP A 401 24.66 5.93 30.96
CA ASP A 401 24.70 6.21 32.40
C ASP A 401 23.70 5.30 33.16
N ASN A 402 24.25 4.34 33.93
CA ASN A 402 23.53 3.29 34.67
C ASN A 402 22.73 2.30 33.80
N ILE A 403 23.12 2.11 32.55
CA ILE A 403 22.54 1.09 31.64
C ILE A 403 23.52 -0.06 31.52
N SER A 404 23.05 -1.28 31.78
CA SER A 404 23.87 -2.50 31.64
C SER A 404 23.41 -3.42 30.52
N ILE A 405 22.14 -3.31 30.12
CA ILE A 405 21.51 -4.15 29.09
C ILE A 405 20.57 -3.26 28.28
N ILE A 406 20.58 -3.45 26.96
CA ILE A 406 19.68 -2.79 26.00
C ILE A 406 18.87 -3.87 25.28
N ASP A 407 17.54 -3.74 25.27
CA ASP A 407 16.68 -4.56 24.42
C ASP A 407 16.69 -4.00 23.00
N ILE A 408 16.93 -4.84 21.99
CA ILE A 408 16.96 -4.44 20.59
C ILE A 408 15.85 -5.17 19.86
N TYR A 409 14.95 -4.41 19.24
CA TYR A 409 13.87 -4.93 18.42
C TYR A 409 14.07 -4.57 16.94
N ALA A 410 13.76 -5.51 16.05
CA ALA A 410 13.75 -5.30 14.60
C ALA A 410 12.37 -5.62 14.03
N ASN A 411 11.87 -4.76 13.14
CA ASN A 411 10.50 -4.83 12.61
C ASN A 411 10.50 -4.56 11.11
N LYS A 412 9.75 -5.37 10.37
CA LYS A 412 9.45 -5.14 8.96
C LYS A 412 8.20 -5.93 8.59
N ASN A 413 7.40 -5.40 7.66
CA ASN A 413 6.28 -6.13 7.07
C ASN A 413 6.75 -7.47 6.50
N GLY A 414 5.99 -8.55 6.76
CA GLY A 414 6.38 -9.91 6.38
C GLY A 414 7.48 -10.55 7.26
N PHE A 415 7.86 -9.94 8.39
CA PHE A 415 8.79 -10.53 9.36
C PHE A 415 8.15 -10.71 10.74
N VAL A 416 8.57 -11.76 11.44
CA VAL A 416 8.36 -11.89 12.89
C VAL A 416 9.22 -10.83 13.58
N GLN A 417 8.68 -10.13 14.59
CA GLN A 417 9.45 -9.12 15.33
C GLN A 417 10.70 -9.78 15.95
N GLY A 418 11.88 -9.32 15.51
CA GLY A 418 13.15 -9.78 16.05
C GLY A 418 13.42 -9.16 17.41
N LYS A 419 14.05 -9.91 18.32
CA LYS A 419 14.52 -9.41 19.62
C LYS A 419 15.88 -10.01 19.98
N ILE A 420 16.83 -9.16 20.37
CA ILE A 420 18.04 -9.57 21.11
C ILE A 420 18.25 -8.65 22.33
N GLU A 421 19.09 -9.10 23.27
CA GLU A 421 19.56 -8.30 24.39
C GLU A 421 21.05 -8.04 24.19
N LEU A 422 21.46 -6.77 24.28
CA LEU A 422 22.86 -6.33 24.16
C LEU A 422 23.38 -5.95 25.53
N GLU A 423 24.40 -6.67 26.02
CA GLU A 423 25.11 -6.34 27.25
C GLU A 423 26.12 -5.22 27.00
N VAL A 424 26.17 -4.25 27.91
CA VAL A 424 27.15 -3.16 27.86
C VAL A 424 28.45 -3.63 28.50
N SER A 425 29.52 -3.63 27.72
CA SER A 425 30.88 -3.99 28.16
C SER A 425 31.54 -2.84 28.93
N GLU A 426 32.29 -3.20 29.98
CA GLU A 426 33.12 -2.24 30.70
C GLU A 426 34.44 -1.99 29.95
N ASP A 427 34.69 -0.74 29.61
CA ASP A 427 36.01 -0.28 29.18
C ASP A 427 36.77 0.37 30.35
N GLN A 428 38.10 0.28 30.31
CA GLN A 428 38.98 0.78 31.39
C GLN A 428 39.50 2.20 31.13
N SER A 429 38.97 2.91 30.12
CA SER A 429 39.38 4.29 29.85
C SER A 429 38.96 5.24 30.98
N ASP A 430 39.92 6.05 31.45
CA ASP A 430 39.65 7.10 32.44
C ASP A 430 38.77 8.21 31.86
N LEU A 431 38.79 8.42 30.55
CA LEU A 431 37.95 9.38 29.83
C LEU A 431 36.84 8.62 29.08
N VAL A 432 35.62 9.15 29.13
CA VAL A 432 34.44 8.56 28.50
C VAL A 432 33.69 9.65 27.74
N LEU A 433 33.34 9.40 26.49
CA LEU A 433 32.39 10.19 25.71
C LEU A 433 30.97 9.83 26.16
N VAL A 434 30.25 10.79 26.75
CA VAL A 434 28.89 10.56 27.30
C VAL A 434 27.78 11.21 26.48
N GLY A 435 28.14 11.89 25.39
CA GLY A 435 27.20 12.53 24.47
C GLY A 435 27.81 13.74 23.78
N TYR A 436 26.94 14.61 23.29
CA TYR A 436 27.31 15.85 22.61
C TYR A 436 26.22 16.92 22.84
N GLU A 437 26.57 18.19 22.63
CA GLU A 437 25.62 19.29 22.48
C GLU A 437 25.78 19.95 21.11
N LEU A 438 24.67 20.36 20.51
CA LEU A 438 24.66 21.16 19.28
C LEU A 438 24.59 22.66 19.63
N GLY A 439 25.41 23.48 18.98
CA GLY A 439 25.38 24.93 19.16
C GLY A 439 24.12 25.57 18.56
N GLN A 440 23.38 26.34 19.37
CA GLN A 440 22.22 27.20 19.01
C GLN A 440 21.04 26.59 18.23
N LEU A 441 20.97 25.28 18.02
CA LEU A 441 19.79 24.60 17.49
C LEU A 441 19.11 23.83 18.62
N ASN A 442 17.93 24.30 19.05
CA ASN A 442 17.06 23.51 19.94
C ASN A 442 16.62 22.26 19.17
N ASP A 443 16.64 21.11 19.84
CA ASP A 443 16.14 19.77 19.44
C ASP A 443 17.19 18.67 19.16
N ASN A 444 18.50 18.88 19.46
CA ASN A 444 19.54 17.82 19.44
C ASN A 444 19.75 17.03 18.12
N LEU A 445 19.09 17.42 17.03
CA LEU A 445 19.17 16.80 15.71
C LEU A 445 19.90 17.73 14.72
N LEU A 446 20.67 17.14 13.81
CA LEU A 446 21.37 17.88 12.75
C LEU A 446 20.45 18.16 11.57
N GLU A 447 20.53 19.34 10.97
CA GLU A 447 19.78 19.67 9.75
C GLU A 447 20.62 19.43 8.51
N ILE A 448 20.01 18.82 7.48
CA ILE A 448 20.73 18.51 6.25
C ILE A 448 21.16 19.79 5.52
N GLY A 449 22.45 19.85 5.18
CA GLY A 449 23.04 20.97 4.48
C GLY A 449 23.32 22.23 5.30
N GLU A 450 22.90 22.27 6.55
CA GLU A 450 23.28 23.33 7.49
C GLU A 450 24.66 23.09 8.09
N ILE A 451 25.34 24.18 8.46
CA ILE A 451 26.60 24.09 9.19
C ILE A 451 26.28 23.92 10.68
N ALA A 452 26.66 22.78 11.24
CA ALA A 452 26.44 22.46 12.64
C ALA A 452 27.74 22.53 13.44
N HIS A 453 27.59 22.97 14.69
CA HIS A 453 28.66 23.00 15.70
C HIS A 453 28.38 21.94 16.76
N ILE A 454 29.22 20.92 16.82
CA ILE A 454 29.09 19.79 17.75
C ILE A 454 30.12 19.96 18.86
N TYR A 455 29.66 19.96 20.11
CA TYR A 455 30.49 19.98 21.31
C TYR A 455 30.40 18.63 22.01
N PRO A 456 31.37 17.72 21.83
CA PRO A 456 31.38 16.45 22.54
C PRO A 456 31.45 16.65 24.06
N ILE A 457 30.73 15.83 24.82
CA ILE A 457 30.72 15.83 26.29
C ILE A 457 31.57 14.66 26.76
N PHE A 458 32.61 14.96 27.55
CA PHE A 458 33.45 13.95 28.16
C PHE A 458 33.29 13.90 29.69
N LYS A 459 33.48 12.72 30.27
CA LYS A 459 33.45 12.45 31.71
C LYS A 459 34.73 11.75 32.13
N ASN A 460 35.35 12.21 33.22
CA ASN A 460 36.50 11.54 33.82
C ASN A 460 36.00 10.48 34.81
N LYS A 461 36.04 9.20 34.45
CA LYS A 461 35.77 8.06 35.34
C LYS A 461 37.01 7.61 36.12
N GLY A 462 38.18 8.14 35.77
CA GLY A 462 39.45 7.82 36.42
C GLY A 462 39.60 8.38 37.84
N THR A 463 40.78 8.18 38.41
CA THR A 463 41.10 8.59 39.79
C THR A 463 41.96 9.86 39.88
N SER A 464 42.44 10.38 38.75
CA SER A 464 43.28 11.58 38.65
C SER A 464 42.70 12.61 37.69
N THR A 465 42.97 13.90 37.92
CA THR A 465 42.61 14.99 37.00
C THR A 465 43.27 14.79 35.64
N ILE A 466 42.48 14.89 34.58
CA ILE A 466 42.94 14.93 33.19
C ILE A 466 43.21 16.40 32.86
N LEU A 467 44.42 16.72 32.42
CA LEU A 467 44.79 18.08 32.00
C LEU A 467 44.23 18.37 30.60
N SER A 468 44.11 19.66 30.25
CA SER A 468 43.66 20.09 28.93
C SER A 468 44.40 19.33 27.82
N ILE A 469 43.61 18.76 26.91
CA ILE A 469 44.06 17.83 25.88
C ILE A 469 43.26 18.08 24.61
N ASN A 470 43.91 17.98 23.46
CA ASN A 470 43.25 18.15 22.17
C ASN A 470 42.68 16.83 21.68
N GLY A 471 41.59 16.90 20.94
CA GLY A 471 41.08 15.79 20.14
C GLY A 471 40.83 16.22 18.71
N TYR A 472 40.71 15.24 17.82
CA TYR A 472 40.41 15.47 16.42
C TYR A 472 39.50 14.37 15.85
N VAL A 473 38.75 14.71 14.80
CA VAL A 473 37.99 13.74 14.02
C VAL A 473 38.87 13.08 12.95
N ASN A 474 38.84 11.75 12.88
CA ASN A 474 39.54 10.97 11.87
C ASN A 474 38.79 11.03 10.53
N ILE A 475 39.12 12.03 9.70
CA ILE A 475 38.39 12.38 8.46
C ILE A 475 38.16 11.18 7.51
N PRO A 476 39.13 10.27 7.26
CA PRO A 476 38.91 9.07 6.44
C PRO A 476 37.78 8.13 6.90
N LEU A 477 37.41 8.16 8.18
CA LEU A 477 36.37 7.30 8.78
C LEU A 477 35.00 7.98 8.87
N VAL A 478 34.93 9.27 8.52
CA VAL A 478 33.68 10.04 8.58
C VAL A 478 32.72 9.60 7.49
N GLN A 479 31.45 9.46 7.84
CA GLN A 479 30.37 9.18 6.89
C GLN A 479 29.26 10.23 6.99
N ASN A 480 28.56 10.43 5.86
CA ASN A 480 27.33 11.23 5.72
C ASN A 480 27.44 12.73 6.08
N CYS A 481 28.66 13.25 6.22
CA CYS A 481 28.88 14.68 6.39
C CYS A 481 30.21 15.15 5.78
N GLN A 482 30.29 16.45 5.53
CA GLN A 482 31.53 17.15 5.25
C GLN A 482 32.11 17.71 6.56
N ILE A 483 33.39 17.43 6.83
CA ILE A 483 34.12 18.06 7.94
C ILE A 483 34.64 19.43 7.51
N ILE A 484 34.24 20.47 8.24
CA ILE A 484 34.70 21.86 8.08
C ILE A 484 35.83 22.16 9.09
N SER A 485 35.69 21.68 10.33
CA SER A 485 36.72 21.73 11.36
C SER A 485 36.69 20.44 12.18
N SER A 486 37.83 19.76 12.25
CA SER A 486 37.97 18.46 12.93
C SER A 486 38.46 18.57 14.37
N ASN A 487 39.14 19.67 14.74
CA ASN A 487 39.90 19.75 15.99
C ASN A 487 39.09 20.41 17.10
N PHE A 488 39.20 19.88 18.31
CA PHE A 488 38.60 20.44 19.51
C PHE A 488 39.53 20.33 20.72
N GLU A 489 39.26 21.11 21.77
CA GLU A 489 40.00 21.08 23.04
C GLU A 489 39.08 20.60 24.17
N ILE A 490 39.55 19.66 24.99
CA ILE A 490 38.90 19.25 26.24
C ILE A 490 39.61 20.02 27.38
N PRO A 491 38.89 20.74 28.26
CA PRO A 491 39.50 21.46 29.37
C PRO A 491 39.92 20.51 30.50
N ASP A 492 40.61 21.05 31.52
CA ASP A 492 40.96 20.29 32.73
C ASP A 492 39.72 19.64 33.36
N LEU A 493 39.79 18.34 33.67
CA LEU A 493 38.66 17.54 34.12
C LEU A 493 39.00 16.73 35.38
N ASP A 494 38.44 17.12 36.53
CA ASP A 494 38.63 16.41 37.80
C ASP A 494 37.88 15.06 37.83
N PRO A 495 38.30 14.10 38.69
CA PRO A 495 37.61 12.81 38.81
C PRO A 495 36.11 12.94 39.08
N GLY A 496 35.31 12.24 38.27
CA GLY A 496 33.85 12.23 38.32
C GLY A 496 33.16 13.43 37.65
N GLN A 497 33.92 14.42 37.16
CA GLN A 497 33.38 15.58 36.48
C GLN A 497 33.09 15.27 34.99
N SER A 498 32.03 15.89 34.46
CA SER A 498 31.76 15.96 33.01
C SER A 498 31.96 17.40 32.49
N THR A 499 32.42 17.54 31.26
CA THR A 499 32.59 18.83 30.58
C THR A 499 32.31 18.73 29.09
N LEU A 500 31.88 19.84 28.49
CA LEU A 500 31.88 20.05 27.05
C LEU A 500 33.31 20.37 26.57
N SER A 501 33.57 20.10 25.30
CA SER A 501 34.73 20.66 24.61
C SER A 501 34.66 22.20 24.57
N VAL A 502 35.82 22.85 24.56
CA VAL A 502 35.94 24.32 24.49
C VAL A 502 35.62 24.83 23.08
N THR A 503 36.02 24.08 22.06
CA THR A 503 35.79 24.38 20.65
C THR A 503 34.96 23.26 20.01
N PRO A 504 34.12 23.57 19.00
CA PRO A 504 33.28 22.57 18.36
C PRO A 504 34.00 21.84 17.22
N ILE A 505 33.55 20.62 16.97
CA ILE A 505 33.66 19.98 15.66
C ILE A 505 32.63 20.68 14.75
N VAL A 506 33.06 21.13 13.57
CA VAL A 506 32.19 21.83 12.62
C VAL A 506 31.93 20.91 11.43
N VAL A 507 30.68 20.57 11.19
CA VAL A 507 30.27 19.64 10.14
C VAL A 507 29.14 20.23 9.29
N ARG A 508 28.95 19.66 8.11
CA ARG A 508 27.75 19.86 7.28
C ARG A 508 27.21 18.49 6.86
N PRO A 509 26.05 18.04 7.37
CA PRO A 509 25.43 16.80 6.92
C PRO A 509 25.11 16.90 5.43
N ASN A 510 25.37 15.83 4.67
CA ASN A 510 25.30 15.87 3.20
C ASN A 510 24.60 14.66 2.58
N SER A 511 23.84 13.89 3.37
CA SER A 511 23.14 12.70 2.92
C SER A 511 21.68 12.75 3.33
N ALA A 512 20.79 12.76 2.35
CA ALA A 512 19.33 12.76 2.54
C ALA A 512 18.80 11.40 3.02
N ASN A 513 19.51 10.33 2.64
CA ASN A 513 19.02 8.96 2.78
C ASN A 513 19.68 8.23 3.96
N LYS A 514 20.26 8.98 4.90
CA LYS A 514 20.95 8.42 6.06
C LYS A 514 20.43 9.10 7.30
N GLU A 515 20.19 8.31 8.33
CA GLU A 515 19.62 8.80 9.58
C GLU A 515 20.63 9.51 10.46
N ASN A 516 21.92 9.19 10.31
CA ASN A 516 22.98 9.70 11.18
C ASN A 516 24.22 10.08 10.39
N ILE A 517 24.98 11.06 10.88
CA ILE A 517 26.39 11.21 10.55
C ILE A 517 27.22 10.30 11.46
N LEU A 518 28.34 9.80 10.95
CA LEU A 518 29.26 8.98 11.74
C LEU A 518 30.61 9.70 11.86
N LEU A 519 31.06 9.86 13.09
CA LEU A 519 32.33 10.49 13.44
C LEU A 519 33.16 9.50 14.26
N ASN A 520 34.44 9.40 13.92
CA ASN A 520 35.43 8.72 14.75
C ASN A 520 36.35 9.79 15.37
N ILE A 521 36.45 9.79 16.70
CA ILE A 521 37.13 10.80 17.50
C ILE A 521 38.38 10.19 18.14
N ASP A 522 39.54 10.78 17.86
CA ASP A 522 40.82 10.46 18.48
C ASP A 522 41.22 11.56 19.48
N ILE A 523 41.83 11.18 20.61
CA ILE A 523 42.40 12.12 21.58
C ILE A 523 43.93 12.10 21.48
N ASP A 524 44.54 13.28 21.32
CA ASP A 524 45.99 13.42 21.18
C ASP A 524 46.73 12.74 22.33
N THR A 525 47.84 12.06 22.02
CA THR A 525 48.81 11.51 23.00
C THR A 525 48.31 10.38 23.91
N GLN A 526 47.07 9.90 23.73
CA GLN A 526 46.50 8.74 24.42
C GLN A 526 45.92 7.74 23.41
N ASP A 527 45.77 6.48 23.80
CA ASP A 527 45.14 5.42 22.98
C ASP A 527 43.60 5.46 23.18
N TRP A 528 43.00 6.65 23.16
CA TRP A 528 41.55 6.85 23.30
C TRP A 528 40.92 7.18 21.95
N ASN A 529 40.02 6.30 21.52
CA ASN A 529 39.26 6.39 20.29
C ASN A 529 37.78 6.15 20.60
N TYR A 530 36.89 6.95 20.02
CA TYR A 530 35.44 6.88 20.25
C TYR A 530 34.69 6.98 18.95
N ASP A 531 33.64 6.17 18.78
CA ASP A 531 32.71 6.29 17.69
C ASP A 531 31.45 7.04 18.12
N LEU A 532 30.95 7.91 17.24
CA LEU A 532 29.82 8.79 17.52
C LEU A 532 28.89 8.86 16.30
N ALA A 533 27.67 8.35 16.48
CA ALA A 533 26.56 8.55 15.57
C ALA A 533 25.72 9.74 16.05
N ILE A 534 25.49 10.71 15.15
CA ILE A 534 24.64 11.88 15.46
C ILE A 534 23.47 11.92 14.48
N PRO A 535 22.21 11.87 14.96
CA PRO A 535 21.03 11.89 14.13
C PRO A 535 20.83 13.18 13.34
N ILE A 536 20.35 13.00 12.12
CA ILE A 536 19.93 14.03 11.18
C ILE A 536 18.40 14.09 11.24
N LYS A 537 17.82 15.29 11.28
CA LYS A 537 16.37 15.47 11.15
C LYS A 537 15.90 14.83 9.85
N PRO A 538 14.84 13.99 9.89
CA PRO A 538 14.25 13.43 8.68
C PRO A 538 13.86 14.53 7.70
N LEU A 539 14.04 14.29 6.40
CA LEU A 539 13.58 15.16 5.32
C LEU A 539 12.72 14.34 4.37
N ILE A 540 11.42 14.63 4.36
CA ILE A 540 10.44 13.93 3.52
C ILE A 540 9.84 14.97 2.58
N LEU A 541 10.26 14.92 1.32
CA LEU A 541 9.76 15.79 0.26
C LEU A 541 9.08 14.94 -0.81
N ILE A 542 7.94 15.43 -1.31
CA ILE A 542 7.32 14.96 -2.55
C ILE A 542 7.32 16.13 -3.51
N THR A 543 7.76 15.93 -4.75
CA THR A 543 7.69 16.97 -5.77
C THR A 543 6.85 16.58 -6.97
N ASP A 544 6.12 17.55 -7.51
CA ASP A 544 5.28 17.42 -8.69
C ASP A 544 5.67 18.51 -9.69
N LEU A 545 6.09 18.11 -10.89
CA LEU A 545 6.49 19.03 -11.96
C LEU A 545 5.36 19.14 -12.99
N ASN A 546 4.85 20.35 -13.17
CA ASN A 546 3.79 20.66 -14.14
C ASN A 546 4.37 21.51 -15.29
N GLY A 547 3.94 21.22 -16.52
CA GLY A 547 4.31 21.98 -17.71
C GLY A 547 3.05 22.32 -18.51
N ASP A 548 2.81 23.62 -18.72
CA ASP A 548 1.48 24.09 -19.13
C ASP A 548 1.14 23.84 -20.60
N GLU A 549 2.11 23.63 -21.51
CA GLU A 549 1.84 23.30 -22.92
C GLU A 549 3.11 22.88 -23.71
N LEU A 550 3.00 21.86 -24.57
CA LEU A 550 4.07 21.45 -25.49
C LEU A 550 4.01 22.28 -26.78
N PHE A 551 5.02 23.11 -27.05
CA PHE A 551 5.11 23.91 -28.29
C PHE A 551 6.36 23.56 -29.10
N ASN A 552 6.19 23.06 -30.33
CA ASN A 552 7.29 22.59 -31.19
C ASN A 552 8.25 21.60 -30.49
N ASN A 553 7.68 20.65 -29.75
CA ASN A 553 8.42 19.68 -28.94
C ASN A 553 9.24 20.30 -27.80
N THR A 554 8.90 21.50 -27.36
CA THR A 554 9.59 22.17 -26.26
C THR A 554 8.60 22.62 -25.18
N ILE A 555 9.00 22.49 -23.91
CA ILE A 555 8.30 23.06 -22.76
C ILE A 555 9.28 23.97 -22.03
N SER A 556 8.98 25.27 -22.01
CA SER A 556 9.88 26.29 -21.46
C SER A 556 9.38 26.87 -20.13
N GLU A 557 8.14 26.58 -19.74
CA GLU A 557 7.55 26.99 -18.47
C GLU A 557 7.23 25.72 -17.67
N LEU A 558 8.05 25.47 -16.65
CA LEU A 558 7.94 24.31 -15.77
C LEU A 558 7.73 24.79 -14.35
N SER A 559 6.55 24.52 -13.81
CA SER A 559 6.19 24.81 -12.42
C SER A 559 6.50 23.61 -11.54
N LEU A 560 7.13 23.83 -10.39
CA LEU A 560 7.43 22.78 -9.42
C LEU A 560 6.66 23.01 -8.13
N LEU A 561 5.84 22.04 -7.74
CA LEU A 561 5.24 21.95 -6.42
C LEU A 561 6.11 21.04 -5.55
N ILE A 562 6.51 21.52 -4.38
CA ILE A 562 7.24 20.74 -3.37
C ILE A 562 6.39 20.68 -2.12
N LYS A 563 6.06 19.47 -1.66
CA LYS A 563 5.36 19.21 -0.41
C LYS A 563 6.38 18.69 0.60
N ASN A 564 6.57 19.42 1.71
CA ASN A 564 7.43 19.00 2.80
C ASN A 564 6.60 18.42 3.92
N TYR A 565 6.79 17.13 4.20
CA TYR A 565 6.09 16.39 5.25
C TYR A 565 6.95 16.25 6.52
N SER A 566 8.07 16.96 6.60
CA SER A 566 8.98 16.88 7.72
C SER A 566 9.14 18.21 8.44
N ASN A 567 9.67 18.14 9.66
CA ASN A 567 10.01 19.33 10.45
C ASN A 567 11.34 20.00 10.02
N THR A 568 11.91 19.60 8.87
CA THR A 568 13.19 20.11 8.39
C THR A 568 12.96 21.30 7.45
N GLU A 569 13.53 22.46 7.80
CA GLU A 569 13.56 23.64 6.94
C GLU A 569 14.76 23.59 6.00
N LEU A 570 14.58 24.05 4.76
CA LEU A 570 15.67 24.16 3.79
C LEU A 570 15.71 25.57 3.21
N ASP A 571 16.77 26.31 3.51
CA ASP A 571 17.00 27.63 2.92
C ASP A 571 18.00 27.62 1.78
N SER A 572 17.79 28.54 0.81
CA SER A 572 18.72 28.80 -0.29
C SER A 572 19.06 27.56 -1.11
N VAL A 573 18.06 26.76 -1.43
CA VAL A 573 18.17 25.58 -2.30
C VAL A 573 17.82 25.91 -3.75
N PHE A 574 18.30 25.12 -4.69
CA PHE A 574 17.96 25.22 -6.12
C PHE A 574 17.72 23.83 -6.73
N VAL A 575 16.99 23.77 -7.84
CA VAL A 575 16.69 22.52 -8.56
C VAL A 575 17.72 22.29 -9.66
N GLU A 576 18.10 21.03 -9.83
CA GLU A 576 18.84 20.52 -10.98
C GLU A 576 18.09 19.32 -11.56
N LEU A 577 17.86 19.34 -12.87
CA LEU A 577 17.21 18.25 -13.60
C LEU A 577 18.19 17.61 -14.59
N ILE A 578 18.23 16.28 -14.61
CA ILE A 578 19.07 15.50 -15.54
C ILE A 578 18.19 14.50 -16.28
N SER A 579 18.28 14.46 -17.60
CA SER A 579 17.55 13.45 -18.38
C SER A 579 18.11 12.06 -18.15
N LEU A 580 17.22 11.07 -18.02
CA LEU A 580 17.56 9.65 -18.02
C LEU A 580 17.21 8.97 -19.35
N ASP A 581 16.56 9.70 -20.27
CA ASP A 581 16.16 9.24 -21.59
C ASP A 581 16.87 9.97 -22.73
N ASP A 582 17.28 9.23 -23.75
CA ASP A 582 17.92 9.78 -24.95
C ASP A 582 17.00 10.74 -25.73
N SER A 583 15.68 10.56 -25.61
CA SER A 583 14.67 11.38 -26.27
C SER A 583 14.24 12.60 -25.47
N LEU A 584 14.83 12.84 -24.28
CA LEU A 584 14.62 14.05 -23.50
C LEU A 584 15.95 14.80 -23.33
N SER A 585 15.99 16.06 -23.75
CA SER A 585 17.12 16.95 -23.52
C SER A 585 16.68 18.09 -22.60
N ILE A 586 17.33 18.23 -21.45
CA ILE A 586 16.99 19.25 -20.45
C ILE A 586 18.05 20.35 -20.46
N LEU A 587 17.62 21.60 -20.65
CA LEU A 587 18.48 22.78 -20.58
C LEU A 587 18.13 23.63 -19.36
N MET A 588 19.12 23.92 -18.50
CA MET A 588 18.96 24.88 -17.41
C MET A 588 19.37 26.29 -17.89
N ASN A 589 18.41 27.22 -17.90
CA ASN A 589 18.62 28.60 -18.35
C ASN A 589 19.27 29.47 -17.27
N SER A 590 18.77 29.39 -16.03
CA SER A 590 19.30 30.07 -14.86
C SER A 590 18.99 29.29 -13.59
N ARG A 591 19.77 29.53 -12.52
CA ARG A 591 19.50 28.95 -11.20
C ARG A 591 18.63 29.92 -10.39
N GLU A 592 17.51 29.41 -9.90
CA GLU A 592 16.67 30.10 -8.92
C GLU A 592 16.85 29.47 -7.54
N TYR A 593 17.00 30.33 -6.54
CA TYR A 593 17.12 29.91 -5.15
C TYR A 593 15.81 30.18 -4.42
N PHE A 594 15.39 29.23 -3.60
CA PHE A 594 14.18 29.33 -2.80
C PHE A 594 14.38 28.65 -1.44
N SER A 595 13.37 28.77 -0.59
CA SER A 595 13.31 28.09 0.70
C SER A 595 12.10 27.16 0.74
N ILE A 596 12.21 26.07 1.50
CA ILE A 596 11.15 25.10 1.76
C ILE A 596 10.92 25.09 3.26
N SER A 597 9.76 25.56 3.69
CA SER A 597 9.41 25.56 5.12
C SER A 597 8.96 24.17 5.58
N PRO A 598 9.10 23.85 6.88
CA PRO A 598 8.53 22.64 7.48
C PRO A 598 7.03 22.50 7.20
N TYR A 599 6.55 21.27 7.02
CA TYR A 599 5.11 20.96 6.92
C TYR A 599 4.32 21.88 5.96
N SER A 600 4.90 22.15 4.78
CA SER A 600 4.37 23.17 3.86
C SER A 600 4.40 22.74 2.40
N ASN A 601 3.55 23.38 1.60
CA ASN A 601 3.54 23.26 0.15
C ASN A 601 4.20 24.53 -0.45
N THR A 602 5.30 24.35 -1.17
CA THR A 602 6.05 25.41 -1.84
C THR A 602 5.86 25.28 -3.34
N GLU A 603 5.22 26.28 -3.97
CA GLU A 603 5.00 26.32 -5.42
C GLU A 603 6.00 27.29 -6.08
N ILE A 604 6.65 26.83 -7.14
CA ILE A 604 7.63 27.58 -7.92
C ILE A 604 7.14 27.62 -9.37
N ASN A 605 6.53 28.73 -9.77
CA ASN A 605 5.84 28.87 -11.07
C ASN A 605 6.77 28.78 -12.30
N ASN A 606 8.09 28.88 -12.12
CA ASN A 606 9.05 28.59 -13.18
C ASN A 606 10.43 28.27 -12.61
N ILE A 607 10.89 27.04 -12.79
CA ILE A 607 12.24 26.61 -12.35
C ILE A 607 13.35 26.95 -13.34
N ASN A 608 13.06 27.69 -14.43
CA ASN A 608 14.00 28.08 -15.48
C ASN A 608 14.72 26.89 -16.17
N HIS A 609 14.00 25.78 -16.32
CA HIS A 609 14.43 24.64 -17.11
C HIS A 609 13.59 24.55 -18.39
N GLU A 610 14.18 24.01 -19.45
CA GLU A 610 13.50 23.77 -20.72
C GLU A 610 13.64 22.30 -21.09
N PHE A 611 12.50 21.65 -21.32
CA PHE A 611 12.45 20.28 -21.83
C PHE A 611 12.37 20.33 -23.35
N MET A 612 13.36 19.78 -24.02
CA MET A 612 13.34 19.55 -25.47
C MET A 612 13.09 18.07 -25.72
N ILE A 613 11.96 17.78 -26.31
CA ILE A 613 11.45 16.43 -26.53
C ILE A 613 11.83 16.01 -27.96
N GLY A 614 12.48 14.86 -28.05
CA GLY A 614 12.85 14.24 -29.31
C GLY A 614 11.65 13.59 -29.99
N ASN A 615 11.93 12.56 -30.79
CA ASN A 615 10.87 11.70 -31.31
C ASN A 615 10.46 10.73 -30.21
N VAL A 616 9.30 10.98 -29.61
CA VAL A 616 8.69 10.13 -28.59
C VAL A 616 7.25 9.83 -29.00
N SER A 617 6.76 8.69 -28.57
CA SER A 617 5.39 8.29 -28.81
C SER A 617 4.43 9.08 -27.92
N PRO A 618 3.21 9.36 -28.38
CA PRO A 618 2.15 9.85 -27.53
C PRO A 618 1.89 8.92 -26.34
N GLY A 619 1.74 9.53 -25.16
CA GLY A 619 1.53 8.81 -23.90
C GLY A 619 2.81 8.24 -23.26
N SER A 620 3.95 8.23 -23.96
CA SER A 620 5.21 7.78 -23.36
C SER A 620 5.62 8.64 -22.17
N ALA A 621 6.06 7.99 -21.10
CA ALA A 621 6.79 8.62 -20.01
C ALA A 621 8.25 8.85 -20.42
N LEU A 622 8.77 10.03 -20.09
CA LEU A 622 10.18 10.38 -20.21
C LEU A 622 10.75 10.60 -18.81
N SER A 623 11.66 9.72 -18.41
CA SER A 623 12.30 9.73 -17.12
C SER A 623 13.38 10.82 -17.01
N TYR A 624 13.40 11.47 -15.87
CA TYR A 624 14.42 12.43 -15.48
C TYR A 624 14.72 12.28 -13.98
N GLN A 625 15.92 12.68 -13.59
CA GLN A 625 16.30 12.81 -12.19
C GLN A 625 16.11 14.27 -11.76
N LEU A 626 15.28 14.48 -10.75
CA LEU A 626 15.15 15.75 -10.03
C LEU A 626 16.08 15.74 -8.82
N SER A 627 16.84 16.80 -8.64
CA SER A 627 17.71 17.00 -7.47
C SER A 627 17.51 18.39 -6.89
N ILE A 628 17.21 18.46 -5.59
CA ILE A 628 17.26 19.71 -4.83
C ILE A 628 18.65 19.81 -4.21
N LYS A 629 19.35 20.90 -4.49
CA LYS A 629 20.73 21.13 -4.08
C LYS A 629 20.87 22.35 -3.20
N LYS A 630 21.78 22.25 -2.24
CA LYS A 630 22.26 23.38 -1.43
C LYS A 630 23.75 23.50 -1.63
N ASP A 631 24.23 24.63 -2.12
CA ASP A 631 25.62 24.81 -2.57
C ASP A 631 26.08 23.70 -3.56
N THR A 632 26.87 22.73 -3.08
CA THR A 632 27.44 21.61 -3.84
C THR A 632 26.87 20.26 -3.44
N ILE A 633 25.99 20.21 -2.43
CA ILE A 633 25.42 18.96 -1.92
C ILE A 633 24.00 18.76 -2.44
N ILE A 634 23.62 17.50 -2.63
CA ILE A 634 22.24 17.11 -2.93
C ILE A 634 21.55 16.86 -1.59
N VAL A 635 20.46 17.59 -1.33
CA VAL A 635 19.67 17.42 -0.11
C VAL A 635 18.43 16.55 -0.33
N HIS A 636 17.98 16.40 -1.57
CA HIS A 636 16.91 15.48 -1.96
C HIS A 636 17.07 15.13 -3.44
N SER A 637 16.75 13.90 -3.82
CA SER A 637 16.68 13.51 -5.22
C SER A 637 15.70 12.37 -5.43
N GLU A 638 14.98 12.44 -6.54
CA GLU A 638 14.02 11.44 -6.98
C GLU A 638 14.08 11.28 -8.49
N GLN A 639 13.78 10.07 -8.96
CA GLN A 639 13.52 9.82 -10.36
C GLN A 639 12.02 10.03 -10.61
N LYS A 640 11.70 10.78 -11.65
CA LYS A 640 10.33 11.14 -12.02
C LYS A 640 10.14 10.90 -13.51
N ASP A 641 8.89 10.73 -13.88
CA ASP A 641 8.47 10.59 -15.26
C ASP A 641 7.66 11.82 -15.68
N PHE A 642 7.94 12.30 -16.88
CA PHE A 642 7.19 13.36 -17.53
C PHE A 642 6.46 12.79 -18.75
N ARG A 643 5.14 12.96 -18.82
CA ARG A 643 4.32 12.53 -19.96
C ARG A 643 3.91 13.74 -20.80
N PRO A 644 4.53 13.98 -21.96
CA PRO A 644 4.08 15.03 -22.86
C PRO A 644 2.67 14.75 -23.37
N SER A 645 1.80 15.77 -23.32
CA SER A 645 0.50 15.74 -24.00
C SER A 645 0.69 16.03 -25.49
N PHE A 646 0.06 15.21 -26.34
CA PHE A 646 0.04 15.37 -27.79
C PHE A 646 -1.39 15.57 -28.29
N ASN A 647 -1.53 16.05 -29.53
CA ASN A 647 -2.84 16.31 -30.15
C ASN A 647 -3.55 15.00 -30.58
N ASP A 648 -4.88 15.04 -30.64
CA ASP A 648 -5.86 13.95 -30.89
C ASP A 648 -5.74 13.13 -32.21
N ASN A 649 -4.63 13.21 -32.95
CA ASN A 649 -4.43 12.51 -34.24
C ASN A 649 -3.09 11.76 -34.26
N GLN A 650 -2.74 11.13 -33.14
CA GLN A 650 -1.54 10.32 -33.03
C GLN A 650 -1.81 9.01 -32.27
N PRO A 651 -1.20 7.90 -32.71
CA PRO A 651 -1.31 6.59 -32.06
C PRO A 651 -0.80 6.65 -30.63
N ILE A 652 -1.47 5.93 -29.74
CA ILE A 652 -1.06 5.80 -28.34
C ILE A 652 -0.37 4.46 -28.12
N ALA A 653 0.57 4.43 -27.17
CA ALA A 653 1.16 3.18 -26.68
C ALA A 653 0.55 2.88 -25.30
N PRO A 654 -0.59 2.15 -25.23
CA PRO A 654 -1.26 1.89 -23.95
C PRO A 654 -0.41 1.01 -23.02
N THR A 655 0.46 0.18 -23.61
CA THR A 655 1.27 -0.82 -22.91
C THR A 655 2.76 -0.39 -22.92
N TRP A 656 3.48 -0.59 -21.81
CA TRP A 656 4.94 -0.60 -21.74
C TRP A 656 5.61 -1.77 -22.49
N TYR A 657 4.91 -2.88 -22.73
CA TYR A 657 5.37 -4.05 -23.49
C TYR A 657 5.62 -3.71 -24.97
N GLY A 658 4.81 -2.80 -25.53
CA GLY A 658 5.04 -2.23 -26.86
C GLY A 658 3.91 -2.44 -27.88
N TYR A 659 2.69 -2.75 -27.46
CA TYR A 659 1.50 -2.58 -28.31
C TYR A 659 1.20 -1.10 -28.55
N TRP A 660 0.70 -0.83 -29.75
CA TRP A 660 0.30 0.48 -30.21
C TRP A 660 -1.15 0.43 -30.66
N ALA A 661 -1.97 1.35 -30.16
CA ALA A 661 -3.33 1.53 -30.61
C ALA A 661 -3.39 2.64 -31.67
N TYR A 662 -3.97 2.28 -32.81
CA TYR A 662 -4.20 3.19 -33.93
C TYR A 662 -5.70 3.29 -34.16
N ASP A 663 -6.21 4.50 -34.39
CA ASP A 663 -7.60 4.72 -34.76
C ASP A 663 -7.77 5.19 -36.21
N ASN A 664 -9.02 5.49 -36.60
CA ASN A 664 -9.36 5.95 -37.94
C ASN A 664 -9.01 7.44 -38.21
N LEU A 665 -8.58 8.19 -37.19
CA LEU A 665 -8.14 9.58 -37.27
C LEU A 665 -6.61 9.69 -37.45
N ASP A 666 -5.86 8.62 -37.16
CA ASP A 666 -4.41 8.46 -37.33
C ASP A 666 -3.93 8.35 -38.81
N THR A 667 -4.59 9.07 -39.72
CA THR A 667 -4.41 8.98 -41.18
C THR A 667 -2.99 9.24 -41.71
N ASN A 668 -2.08 9.73 -40.87
CA ASN A 668 -0.66 9.93 -41.21
C ASN A 668 0.21 8.68 -40.99
N PHE A 669 -0.34 7.62 -40.36
CA PHE A 669 0.37 6.40 -40.03
C PHE A 669 -0.06 5.27 -40.96
N MET A 670 0.90 4.52 -41.50
CA MET A 670 0.60 3.41 -42.42
C MET A 670 -0.14 2.25 -41.74
N GLN A 671 -0.05 2.16 -40.42
CA GLN A 671 -0.70 1.18 -39.56
C GLN A 671 -2.15 1.55 -39.23
N SER A 672 -2.60 2.78 -39.51
CA SER A 672 -3.98 3.19 -39.24
C SER A 672 -4.97 2.26 -39.97
N PRO A 673 -5.96 1.71 -39.26
CA PRO A 673 -6.90 0.76 -39.85
C PRO A 673 -7.80 1.44 -40.87
N LEU A 674 -8.11 0.71 -41.96
CA LEU A 674 -9.17 1.08 -42.87
C LEU A 674 -10.41 0.27 -42.53
N PHE A 675 -11.54 0.94 -42.33
CA PHE A 675 -12.80 0.27 -42.06
C PHE A 675 -13.22 -0.63 -43.25
N ASP A 676 -13.25 -1.95 -43.03
CA ASP A 676 -13.60 -2.99 -44.01
C ASP A 676 -14.40 -4.11 -43.32
N TRP A 677 -15.69 -3.87 -43.09
CA TRP A 677 -16.57 -4.81 -42.40
C TRP A 677 -16.80 -6.10 -43.22
N VAL A 678 -16.57 -7.24 -42.58
CA VAL A 678 -16.92 -8.58 -43.08
C VAL A 678 -18.09 -9.15 -42.29
N GLU A 679 -19.26 -9.16 -42.90
CA GLU A 679 -20.45 -9.80 -42.34
C GLU A 679 -20.29 -11.34 -42.27
N LEU A 680 -20.45 -11.91 -41.08
CA LEU A 680 -20.45 -13.36 -40.85
C LEU A 680 -21.85 -13.93 -40.67
N ASP A 681 -22.85 -13.14 -40.24
CA ASP A 681 -24.21 -13.63 -40.02
C ASP A 681 -24.93 -13.96 -41.35
N PRO A 682 -25.35 -15.22 -41.57
CA PRO A 682 -26.08 -15.62 -42.77
C PRO A 682 -27.40 -14.88 -43.02
N MET A 683 -28.05 -14.35 -41.97
CA MET A 683 -29.27 -13.56 -42.07
C MET A 683 -29.02 -12.19 -42.70
N TYR A 684 -27.80 -11.68 -42.65
CA TYR A 684 -27.41 -10.34 -43.12
C TYR A 684 -26.44 -10.38 -44.31
N GLY A 685 -26.22 -11.58 -44.86
CA GLY A 685 -25.45 -11.79 -46.09
C GLY A 685 -24.09 -12.45 -45.88
N GLY A 686 -23.75 -12.80 -44.64
CA GLY A 686 -22.56 -13.57 -44.30
C GLY A 686 -22.61 -15.01 -44.80
N SER A 687 -21.44 -15.66 -44.87
CA SER A 687 -21.36 -17.07 -45.27
C SER A 687 -20.08 -17.76 -44.81
N GLY A 688 -20.20 -19.05 -44.50
CA GLY A 688 -19.08 -19.92 -44.17
C GLY A 688 -18.48 -19.72 -42.77
N ALA A 689 -19.18 -19.02 -41.88
CA ALA A 689 -18.83 -18.90 -40.48
C ALA A 689 -19.39 -20.06 -39.64
N SER A 690 -18.76 -20.31 -38.49
CA SER A 690 -19.31 -21.15 -37.43
C SER A 690 -20.15 -20.29 -36.50
N GLU A 691 -21.33 -20.75 -36.13
CA GLU A 691 -22.25 -20.05 -35.22
C GLU A 691 -22.13 -20.66 -33.81
N TYR A 692 -22.00 -19.79 -32.82
CA TYR A 692 -22.14 -20.10 -31.40
C TYR A 692 -23.33 -19.30 -30.86
N LYS A 693 -24.22 -20.02 -30.17
CA LYS A 693 -25.38 -19.47 -29.50
C LYS A 693 -25.09 -19.51 -28.02
N LEU A 694 -24.73 -18.36 -27.48
CA LEU A 694 -24.41 -18.22 -26.07
C LEU A 694 -25.68 -17.77 -25.35
N ASP A 695 -25.92 -18.34 -24.17
CA ASP A 695 -26.96 -17.81 -23.27
C ASP A 695 -26.47 -16.48 -22.66
N ASP A 696 -27.34 -15.84 -21.89
CA ASP A 696 -26.96 -14.69 -21.06
C ASP A 696 -25.94 -15.12 -19.99
N ASP A 697 -24.90 -14.30 -19.78
CA ASP A 697 -23.71 -14.63 -18.98
C ASP A 697 -23.16 -16.06 -19.30
N ASP A 698 -22.62 -16.26 -20.51
CA ASP A 698 -22.10 -17.55 -20.99
C ASP A 698 -20.82 -17.39 -21.84
N HIS A 699 -20.07 -18.48 -22.00
CA HIS A 699 -18.84 -18.48 -22.79
C HIS A 699 -18.65 -19.75 -23.62
N ILE A 700 -17.79 -19.66 -24.62
CA ILE A 700 -17.30 -20.79 -25.39
C ILE A 700 -15.78 -20.73 -25.56
N ILE A 701 -15.12 -21.88 -25.42
CA ILE A 701 -13.70 -22.03 -25.72
C ILE A 701 -13.56 -22.62 -27.12
N VAL A 702 -12.85 -21.92 -27.99
CA VAL A 702 -12.58 -22.33 -29.38
C VAL A 702 -11.09 -22.53 -29.61
N GLN A 703 -10.74 -23.45 -30.51
CA GLN A 703 -9.35 -23.60 -30.97
C GLN A 703 -9.05 -22.56 -32.03
N LEU A 704 -7.92 -21.87 -31.88
CA LEU A 704 -7.44 -20.93 -32.88
C LEU A 704 -6.95 -21.68 -34.12
N PRO A 705 -7.21 -21.15 -35.33
CA PRO A 705 -6.78 -21.79 -36.58
C PRO A 705 -5.26 -21.70 -36.83
N PHE A 706 -4.54 -20.94 -36.01
CA PHE A 706 -3.09 -20.79 -36.01
C PHE A 706 -2.63 -20.34 -34.61
N GLU A 707 -1.33 -20.47 -34.33
CA GLU A 707 -0.72 -20.00 -33.09
C GLU A 707 -0.70 -18.45 -33.05
N PHE A 708 -1.41 -17.84 -32.12
CA PHE A 708 -1.42 -16.39 -31.92
C PHE A 708 -0.42 -16.00 -30.84
N LYS A 709 0.43 -15.00 -31.10
CA LYS A 709 1.46 -14.54 -30.16
C LYS A 709 0.99 -13.21 -29.57
N TYR A 710 0.84 -13.16 -28.26
CA TYR A 710 0.29 -12.02 -27.52
C TYR A 710 1.07 -11.83 -26.22
N PHE A 711 1.59 -10.63 -25.97
CA PHE A 711 2.50 -10.33 -24.85
C PHE A 711 3.62 -11.38 -24.68
N ASN A 712 4.32 -11.68 -25.79
CA ASN A 712 5.41 -12.65 -25.90
C ASN A 712 5.05 -14.11 -25.61
N ARG A 713 3.77 -14.43 -25.46
CA ARG A 713 3.27 -15.79 -25.22
C ARG A 713 2.50 -16.28 -26.42
N THR A 714 2.61 -17.57 -26.71
CA THR A 714 1.90 -18.20 -27.81
C THR A 714 0.67 -18.94 -27.28
N TYR A 715 -0.46 -18.69 -27.91
CA TYR A 715 -1.76 -19.26 -27.60
C TYR A 715 -2.35 -19.98 -28.81
N ASN A 716 -3.13 -21.01 -28.54
CA ASN A 716 -3.78 -21.85 -29.55
C ASN A 716 -5.30 -22.00 -29.30
N GLU A 717 -5.83 -21.29 -28.31
CA GLU A 717 -7.23 -21.28 -27.94
C GLU A 717 -7.68 -19.88 -27.54
N LEU A 718 -9.00 -19.69 -27.55
CA LEU A 718 -9.63 -18.42 -27.24
C LEU A 718 -10.96 -18.70 -26.53
N THR A 719 -11.14 -18.15 -25.33
CA THR A 719 -12.44 -18.01 -24.67
C THR A 719 -13.15 -16.83 -25.31
N ILE A 720 -14.41 -17.01 -25.71
CA ILE A 720 -15.26 -15.95 -26.23
C ILE A 720 -16.51 -15.89 -25.37
N ASN A 721 -16.80 -14.73 -24.80
CA ASN A 721 -17.91 -14.54 -23.87
C ASN A 721 -19.07 -13.79 -24.54
N SER A 722 -20.28 -14.05 -24.05
CA SER A 722 -21.52 -13.41 -24.47
C SER A 722 -21.48 -11.88 -24.33
N ASN A 723 -20.84 -11.39 -23.27
CA ASN A 723 -20.68 -9.97 -22.89
C ASN A 723 -19.55 -9.25 -23.63
N GLY A 724 -19.24 -9.66 -24.86
CA GLY A 724 -18.44 -8.85 -25.78
C GLY A 724 -16.93 -8.83 -25.54
N TRP A 725 -16.39 -9.76 -24.76
CA TRP A 725 -14.93 -9.93 -24.57
C TRP A 725 -14.44 -11.32 -24.98
N ALA A 726 -13.13 -11.42 -25.19
CA ALA A 726 -12.42 -12.67 -25.43
C ALA A 726 -11.14 -12.77 -24.58
N SER A 727 -10.66 -13.97 -24.31
CA SER A 727 -9.41 -14.18 -23.55
C SER A 727 -8.61 -15.33 -24.13
N PHE A 728 -7.29 -15.14 -24.21
CA PHE A 728 -6.36 -16.20 -24.63
C PHE A 728 -6.10 -17.25 -23.55
N ILE A 729 -6.62 -17.06 -22.34
CA ILE A 729 -6.50 -18.00 -21.23
C ILE A 729 -7.91 -18.51 -20.90
N PRO A 730 -8.15 -19.84 -20.89
CA PRO A 730 -9.41 -20.40 -20.42
C PRO A 730 -9.79 -19.90 -19.03
N CYS A 731 -11.03 -19.43 -18.89
CA CYS A 731 -11.57 -19.01 -17.59
C CYS A 731 -13.08 -19.25 -17.55
N ASP A 732 -13.59 -19.57 -16.35
CA ASP A 732 -15.01 -19.79 -16.09
C ASP A 732 -15.64 -18.50 -15.50
N ILE A 733 -15.36 -17.36 -16.15
CA ILE A 733 -15.94 -16.06 -15.81
C ILE A 733 -17.03 -15.76 -16.83
N ASP A 734 -18.25 -15.56 -16.33
CA ASP A 734 -19.42 -15.40 -17.18
C ASP A 734 -20.16 -14.08 -16.99
N TYR A 735 -19.97 -13.37 -15.86
CA TYR A 735 -20.69 -12.11 -15.59
C TYR A 735 -20.36 -10.98 -16.57
N PHE A 736 -21.35 -10.12 -16.75
CA PHE A 736 -21.25 -8.85 -17.47
C PHE A 736 -20.35 -7.77 -16.86
N TYR A 737 -20.22 -7.64 -15.53
CA TYR A 737 -19.43 -6.55 -14.92
C TYR A 737 -18.02 -6.46 -15.49
N ASN A 738 -17.71 -5.27 -15.96
CA ASN A 738 -16.44 -4.86 -16.53
C ASN A 738 -15.77 -3.80 -15.64
N TYR A 739 -14.47 -3.64 -15.83
CA TYR A 739 -13.61 -2.82 -14.98
C TYR A 739 -12.50 -2.17 -15.79
N THR A 740 -11.93 -1.11 -15.23
CA THR A 740 -10.84 -0.37 -15.86
C THR A 740 -9.58 -1.22 -15.99
N ILE A 741 -9.09 -1.42 -17.22
CA ILE A 741 -7.81 -2.09 -17.50
C ILE A 741 -6.65 -1.25 -16.94
N PRO A 742 -5.67 -1.86 -16.22
CA PRO A 742 -5.60 -3.26 -15.82
C PRO A 742 -6.56 -3.60 -14.67
N MET A 743 -7.34 -4.66 -14.80
CA MET A 743 -8.43 -4.99 -13.88
C MET A 743 -8.10 -6.15 -12.92
N ALA A 744 -8.36 -5.91 -11.63
CA ALA A 744 -8.30 -6.98 -10.63
C ALA A 744 -9.31 -8.10 -10.99
N LEU A 745 -10.59 -7.73 -11.14
CA LEU A 745 -11.75 -8.63 -11.27
C LEU A 745 -12.17 -8.96 -12.71
N GLY A 746 -11.23 -9.41 -13.55
CA GLY A 746 -11.52 -9.89 -14.92
C GLY A 746 -10.89 -11.22 -15.32
N PRO A 747 -11.04 -11.65 -16.58
CA PRO A 747 -10.20 -12.70 -17.16
C PRO A 747 -8.74 -12.25 -17.25
N LYS A 748 -7.80 -13.17 -17.50
CA LYS A 748 -6.39 -12.83 -17.82
C LYS A 748 -6.23 -12.77 -19.34
N ALA A 749 -5.25 -12.04 -19.86
CA ALA A 749 -4.96 -11.99 -21.31
C ALA A 749 -6.18 -11.62 -22.18
N VAL A 750 -6.87 -10.53 -21.81
CA VAL A 750 -8.18 -10.12 -22.33
C VAL A 750 -8.06 -9.30 -23.61
N LEU A 751 -9.02 -9.50 -24.50
CA LEU A 751 -9.40 -8.62 -25.60
C LEU A 751 -10.83 -8.14 -25.33
N ALA A 752 -11.01 -6.85 -25.06
CA ALA A 752 -12.30 -6.24 -24.85
C ALA A 752 -12.57 -5.27 -26.01
N PRO A 753 -13.15 -5.72 -27.14
CA PRO A 753 -13.59 -4.80 -28.19
C PRO A 753 -14.76 -3.94 -27.70
N PHE A 754 -15.70 -4.53 -26.96
CA PHE A 754 -16.83 -3.86 -26.36
C PHE A 754 -17.36 -4.75 -25.24
N TRP A 755 -16.68 -4.73 -24.09
CA TRP A 755 -17.15 -5.51 -22.94
C TRP A 755 -18.19 -4.70 -22.18
N ASP A 756 -19.44 -5.18 -22.21
CA ASP A 756 -20.58 -4.62 -21.48
C ASP A 756 -21.62 -5.73 -21.18
N ASP A 757 -22.67 -5.41 -20.44
CA ASP A 757 -23.88 -6.24 -20.24
C ASP A 757 -24.61 -6.41 -21.56
N LEU A 758 -24.44 -7.57 -22.21
CA LEU A 758 -25.10 -7.89 -23.47
C LEU A 758 -26.13 -8.99 -23.24
N GLU A 759 -27.36 -8.76 -23.72
CA GLU A 759 -28.51 -9.63 -23.50
C GLU A 759 -29.25 -9.95 -24.82
N VAL A 760 -30.21 -10.86 -24.70
CA VAL A 760 -31.20 -11.20 -25.73
C VAL A 760 -32.57 -11.47 -25.09
N ILE A 761 -33.65 -11.00 -25.72
CA ILE A 761 -35.01 -11.18 -25.21
C ILE A 761 -35.70 -12.44 -25.77
N ASN A 762 -36.57 -13.06 -24.97
CA ASN A 762 -37.51 -14.14 -25.36
C ASN A 762 -36.89 -15.50 -25.77
N GLU A 763 -36.00 -16.08 -24.96
CA GLU A 763 -35.35 -17.37 -25.25
C GLU A 763 -34.53 -17.37 -26.57
N ASP A 764 -34.11 -16.19 -27.03
CA ASP A 764 -33.09 -16.07 -28.08
C ASP A 764 -31.69 -16.23 -27.44
N SER A 765 -30.64 -16.33 -28.25
CA SER A 765 -29.26 -16.48 -27.80
C SER A 765 -28.40 -15.38 -28.40
N ILE A 766 -27.36 -14.97 -27.68
CA ILE A 766 -26.35 -14.06 -28.20
C ILE A 766 -25.58 -14.80 -29.31
N ARG A 767 -25.64 -14.23 -30.52
CA ARG A 767 -25.08 -14.85 -31.73
C ARG A 767 -23.65 -14.37 -31.92
N VAL A 768 -22.72 -15.29 -31.68
CA VAL A 768 -21.31 -15.09 -31.95
C VAL A 768 -20.91 -15.94 -33.16
N TYR A 769 -20.29 -15.31 -34.15
CA TYR A 769 -19.82 -16.00 -35.35
C TYR A 769 -18.30 -15.98 -35.42
N THR A 770 -17.70 -17.09 -35.84
CA THR A 770 -16.26 -17.13 -36.11
C THR A 770 -15.92 -17.65 -37.50
N LYS A 771 -14.88 -17.10 -38.11
CA LYS A 771 -14.42 -17.53 -39.44
C LYS A 771 -12.92 -17.30 -39.63
N TYR A 772 -12.23 -18.31 -40.15
CA TYR A 772 -10.86 -18.17 -40.61
C TYR A 772 -10.80 -17.88 -42.12
N GLU A 773 -10.33 -16.69 -42.50
CA GLU A 773 -10.09 -16.32 -43.90
C GLU A 773 -8.65 -16.61 -44.28
N GLN A 774 -8.35 -17.87 -44.62
CA GLN A 774 -6.99 -18.33 -44.90
C GLN A 774 -6.22 -17.49 -45.92
N ASN A 775 -6.89 -16.98 -46.97
CA ASN A 775 -6.24 -16.15 -48.00
C ASN A 775 -5.85 -14.75 -47.49
N ASN A 776 -6.53 -14.26 -46.47
CA ASN A 776 -6.29 -12.97 -45.84
C ASN A 776 -5.47 -13.12 -44.55
N GLY A 777 -5.24 -14.35 -44.08
CA GLY A 777 -4.45 -14.64 -42.89
C GLY A 777 -5.09 -14.20 -41.57
N ARG A 778 -6.41 -13.95 -41.55
CA ARG A 778 -7.13 -13.44 -40.37
C ARG A 778 -8.20 -14.40 -39.84
N TYR A 779 -8.36 -14.41 -38.53
CA TYR A 779 -9.47 -15.06 -37.83
C TYR A 779 -10.41 -13.98 -37.27
N ILE A 780 -11.69 -14.07 -37.64
CA ILE A 780 -12.71 -13.07 -37.32
C ILE A 780 -13.65 -13.65 -36.28
N ILE A 781 -13.96 -12.87 -35.25
CA ILE A 781 -14.98 -13.13 -34.23
C ILE A 781 -15.98 -11.97 -34.28
N GLU A 782 -17.26 -12.22 -34.53
CA GLU A 782 -18.31 -11.21 -34.64
C GLU A 782 -19.39 -11.44 -33.57
N TRP A 783 -19.76 -10.40 -32.82
CA TRP A 783 -20.99 -10.32 -32.03
C TRP A 783 -22.06 -9.62 -32.86
N SER A 784 -23.20 -10.29 -33.05
CA SER A 784 -24.09 -10.00 -34.16
C SER A 784 -25.49 -9.54 -33.71
N ARG A 785 -25.65 -8.21 -33.58
CA ARG A 785 -26.83 -7.54 -33.02
C ARG A 785 -27.21 -8.11 -31.65
N ALA A 786 -26.24 -8.14 -30.74
CA ALA A 786 -26.52 -8.40 -29.32
C ALA A 786 -27.26 -7.19 -28.75
N LEU A 787 -28.24 -7.37 -27.86
CA LEU A 787 -28.91 -6.22 -27.25
C LEU A 787 -28.08 -5.73 -26.08
N ASN A 788 -28.04 -4.42 -25.86
CA ASN A 788 -27.48 -3.88 -24.62
C ASN A 788 -28.45 -4.19 -23.46
N GLY A 789 -27.94 -4.76 -22.37
CA GLY A 789 -28.70 -5.18 -21.19
C GLY A 789 -29.30 -4.03 -20.38
N PHE A 790 -28.90 -2.78 -20.63
CA PHE A 790 -29.48 -1.62 -19.97
C PHE A 790 -30.90 -1.30 -20.48
N ASP A 791 -31.11 -1.30 -21.80
CA ASP A 791 -32.39 -0.92 -22.41
C ASP A 791 -33.11 -2.07 -23.14
N GLU A 792 -32.43 -3.21 -23.34
CA GLU A 792 -32.91 -4.39 -24.07
C GLU A 792 -33.42 -4.06 -25.49
N VAL A 793 -32.94 -2.98 -26.12
CA VAL A 793 -33.43 -2.48 -27.41
C VAL A 793 -32.29 -2.07 -28.34
N THR A 794 -31.22 -1.49 -27.81
CA THR A 794 -30.08 -1.04 -28.59
C THR A 794 -29.27 -2.26 -29.05
N GLU A 795 -29.05 -2.38 -30.35
CA GLU A 795 -28.31 -3.50 -30.95
C GLU A 795 -26.83 -3.13 -31.13
N GLU A 796 -25.95 -3.93 -30.55
CA GLU A 796 -24.50 -3.82 -30.65
C GLU A 796 -23.97 -4.85 -31.67
N THR A 797 -23.20 -4.37 -32.65
CA THR A 797 -22.55 -5.21 -33.67
C THR A 797 -21.10 -4.79 -33.89
N PHE A 798 -20.20 -5.68 -33.49
CA PHE A 798 -18.76 -5.45 -33.50
C PHE A 798 -17.98 -6.77 -33.68
N ALA A 799 -16.69 -6.68 -33.98
CA ALA A 799 -15.85 -7.83 -34.25
C ALA A 799 -14.38 -7.65 -33.87
N ILE A 800 -13.69 -8.76 -33.58
CA ILE A 800 -12.23 -8.86 -33.40
C ILE A 800 -11.63 -9.55 -34.62
N TYR A 801 -10.64 -8.94 -35.25
CA TYR A 801 -9.84 -9.56 -36.31
C TYR A 801 -8.44 -9.84 -35.79
N LEU A 802 -8.09 -11.13 -35.68
CA LEU A 802 -6.76 -11.60 -35.31
C LEU A 802 -5.98 -11.94 -36.57
N TYR A 803 -4.91 -11.21 -36.85
CA TYR A 803 -4.03 -11.50 -37.99
C TYR A 803 -2.91 -12.44 -37.57
N ASN A 804 -2.68 -13.48 -38.38
CA ASN A 804 -1.50 -14.30 -38.20
C ASN A 804 -0.24 -13.48 -38.50
N GLN A 805 0.86 -13.86 -37.87
CA GLN A 805 2.13 -13.14 -37.87
C GLN A 805 2.82 -13.16 -39.24
N GLU A 806 2.41 -14.07 -40.14
CA GLU A 806 2.87 -14.12 -41.53
C GLU A 806 2.15 -13.10 -42.42
N SER A 807 0.91 -12.75 -42.08
CA SER A 807 0.07 -11.83 -42.85
C SER A 807 0.39 -10.37 -42.56
N ILE A 808 0.59 -10.03 -41.27
CA ILE A 808 1.09 -8.74 -40.83
C ILE A 808 2.24 -8.99 -39.85
N THR A 809 3.46 -8.68 -40.27
CA THR A 809 4.66 -8.87 -39.46
C THR A 809 4.89 -7.66 -38.56
N THR A 810 5.06 -7.89 -37.27
CA THR A 810 5.48 -6.89 -36.28
C THR A 810 6.95 -7.09 -35.90
N GLU A 811 7.58 -6.07 -35.31
CA GLU A 811 8.98 -6.18 -34.87
C GLU A 811 9.16 -7.17 -33.71
N SER A 812 8.19 -7.27 -32.80
CA SER A 812 8.20 -8.22 -31.69
C SER A 812 7.79 -9.65 -32.10
N GLY A 813 7.18 -9.77 -33.28
CA GLY A 813 6.53 -10.99 -33.76
C GLY A 813 5.20 -11.29 -33.08
N ASP A 814 4.68 -10.41 -32.22
CA ASP A 814 3.32 -10.53 -31.70
C ASP A 814 2.28 -10.26 -32.80
N GLY A 815 1.11 -10.87 -32.67
CA GLY A 815 0.02 -10.75 -33.64
C GLY A 815 -0.65 -9.38 -33.58
N VAL A 816 -1.18 -8.96 -34.73
CA VAL A 816 -1.97 -7.73 -34.87
C VAL A 816 -3.44 -8.03 -34.58
N ILE A 817 -4.07 -7.14 -33.81
CA ILE A 817 -5.46 -7.21 -33.37
C ILE A 817 -6.16 -5.97 -33.92
N GLU A 818 -7.32 -6.14 -34.55
CA GLU A 818 -8.20 -5.03 -34.91
C GLU A 818 -9.57 -5.21 -34.25
N PHE A 819 -10.09 -4.14 -33.67
CA PHE A 819 -11.49 -4.04 -33.24
C PHE A 819 -12.28 -3.28 -34.30
N HIS A 820 -13.36 -3.90 -34.79
CA HIS A 820 -14.23 -3.35 -35.83
C HIS A 820 -15.62 -3.09 -35.26
N TYR A 821 -16.14 -1.88 -35.46
CA TYR A 821 -17.44 -1.46 -34.96
C TYR A 821 -18.37 -1.15 -36.13
N LEU A 822 -19.40 -1.98 -36.36
CA LEU A 822 -20.39 -1.72 -37.41
C LEU A 822 -21.48 -0.76 -36.91
N ASP A 823 -22.04 -1.08 -35.74
CA ASP A 823 -23.04 -0.28 -35.05
C ASP A 823 -22.84 -0.51 -33.55
N ILE A 824 -22.46 0.53 -32.81
CA ILE A 824 -22.31 0.46 -31.36
C ILE A 824 -22.86 1.70 -30.69
N SER A 825 -23.34 1.58 -29.45
CA SER A 825 -23.79 2.70 -28.64
C SER A 825 -23.54 2.45 -27.15
N ASP A 826 -22.61 3.22 -26.57
CA ASP A 826 -22.39 3.23 -25.13
C ASP A 826 -23.55 3.97 -24.43
N ILE A 827 -24.54 3.22 -23.96
CA ILE A 827 -25.78 3.74 -23.36
C ILE A 827 -25.91 3.46 -21.86
N ASP A 828 -25.10 2.54 -21.30
CA ASP A 828 -25.08 2.28 -19.86
C ASP A 828 -24.28 3.38 -19.15
N ALA A 829 -24.94 4.09 -18.24
CA ALA A 829 -24.33 5.11 -17.39
C ALA A 829 -24.39 4.76 -15.90
N ASP A 830 -25.13 3.70 -15.52
CA ASP A 830 -25.48 3.39 -14.11
C ASP A 830 -24.70 2.17 -13.56
N LYS A 831 -24.22 1.27 -14.42
CA LYS A 831 -23.53 0.01 -14.04
C LYS A 831 -22.06 -0.11 -14.45
N ASN A 832 -21.44 1.01 -14.84
CA ASN A 832 -20.13 1.16 -15.50
C ASN A 832 -20.28 1.31 -17.03
N PHE A 833 -19.41 2.12 -17.62
CA PHE A 833 -19.28 2.25 -19.07
C PHE A 833 -18.81 0.93 -19.70
N SER A 834 -18.94 0.77 -21.00
CA SER A 834 -18.25 -0.30 -21.73
C SER A 834 -16.72 -0.24 -21.58
N THR A 835 -16.06 -1.40 -21.48
CA THR A 835 -14.60 -1.52 -21.40
C THR A 835 -14.05 -1.85 -22.78
N ILE A 836 -13.09 -1.05 -23.25
CA ILE A 836 -12.43 -1.21 -24.54
C ILE A 836 -10.92 -1.25 -24.33
N GLY A 837 -10.26 -2.32 -24.78
CA GLY A 837 -8.80 -2.44 -24.68
C GLY A 837 -8.29 -3.87 -24.76
N ILE A 838 -7.02 -4.01 -24.41
CA ILE A 838 -6.31 -5.28 -24.32
C ILE A 838 -5.66 -5.35 -22.94
N GLU A 839 -5.50 -6.53 -22.37
CA GLU A 839 -4.81 -6.70 -21.08
C GLU A 839 -3.86 -7.89 -21.15
N ASP A 840 -2.71 -7.79 -20.51
CA ASP A 840 -1.72 -8.85 -20.47
C ASP A 840 -2.16 -10.06 -19.58
N HIS A 841 -1.32 -11.08 -19.51
CA HIS A 841 -1.61 -12.29 -18.74
C HIS A 841 -1.33 -12.14 -17.24
N THR A 842 -0.61 -11.08 -16.83
CA THR A 842 -0.33 -10.77 -15.42
C THR A 842 -1.39 -9.86 -14.81
N LYS A 843 -2.18 -9.17 -15.63
CA LYS A 843 -3.17 -8.14 -15.23
C LYS A 843 -2.53 -6.91 -14.58
N ASN A 844 -1.27 -6.65 -14.88
CA ASN A 844 -0.55 -5.47 -14.39
C ASN A 844 -0.35 -4.42 -15.49
N GLU A 845 -0.90 -4.67 -16.68
CA GLU A 845 -0.71 -3.85 -17.87
C GLU A 845 -1.79 -4.11 -18.92
N GLY A 846 -2.23 -3.07 -19.62
CA GLY A 846 -3.09 -3.18 -20.80
C GLY A 846 -3.30 -1.87 -21.53
#